data_AF-A0A1N6L2N0-F1
#
_entry.id   AF-A0A1N6L2N0-F1
#
_cell.length_a   1.000
_cell.length_b   1.000
_cell.length_c   1.000
_cell.angle_alpha   90.00
_cell.angle_beta   90.00
_cell.angle_gamma   90.00
#
_symmetry.space_group_name_H-M   'P 1'
#
loop_
_entity.id
_entity.type
_entity.pdbx_description
1 polymer ?
#
loop_
_entity_poly.entity_id
_entity_poly.type
_entity_poly.pdbx_seq_one_letter_code
_entity_poly.pdbx_strand_id
1 'polypeptide(L)'
;MKNKMSCHGPAFMLARLLSAIVLLLVAFGANAENGDGICFGLYPKSGAIQGTSSCPLIASSNTPVGMATYRCTAELPVVKRWCAAPPDDTSDDRSCPVADPVYASSGATTLSEVDFHSGDDRPFVFRRTYRARPVTRPDSGFGSLWFHNWQRQLNLTAVNGAPSRVVAYRENGSSVSFSKASGAWRPTDGTPLTLAQSSSSWTLNDLTDGSAETYSAQGVLLSVADHDGRITTLTYSDSNTPGNVAPAPGLLVSISEHAAGTNPYYDLAIRLTYDAKWRITQMGDSTGNFTQYGYDTYNNLVSVTWPDGNVRRYVYEDTRFASALTGVIDETGSRISTWTYDANGRATAVSHPDTTRNASFAYGSGATTVTSSQRATTVNFSPFGGTLRPTGNDAGYSMGWDTLGNLTTDIAPYDKNVQYVYDEFNRPTQATVHNKLGLGITTVRYADSVSLRPYMVASPGWLRTYVYDSNGNVTGISERPTTDSTGASGFDARLGDGISRSYGLVYNSANQVTFAQMYEDGRLTGEWGGTQDQTGNLRSILDRKTGTSINMRLRDTAHRVITIEGPGFFANPAYDIRGRLTTFQYQEYPGPLNGNVKRFLKVNYTYSADGRVVGRTATVSTNLGPDVSIGSDEIDKWLDNFESGVAPAGPPVNLLGWVKALQFVQEQGLEPVCPECAIASGARFAWLVYQLAKDPMWVAKNGIRQATEAKQCKPTGANNAGNIRFQTTHYASRLEQEGVNVADAQSEVADIVNNISSDMTPNTDTVGRMTVDGVLVEWRAFMLPDGTVSVGTIFPVR
;
A
#
# COMPACT_ATOMS: atom_id res chain seq x y z
N MET A 1 -63.71 -24.22 30.54
CA MET A 1 -64.40 -23.00 31.03
C MET A 1 -63.35 -21.92 31.27
N LYS A 2 -63.52 -20.73 30.70
CA LYS A 2 -62.52 -19.62 30.69
C LYS A 2 -62.16 -19.14 32.10
N ASN A 3 -60.86 -18.92 32.36
CA ASN A 3 -60.30 -18.19 33.52
C ASN A 3 -58.75 -18.14 33.33
N LYS A 4 -57.97 -17.06 33.46
CA LYS A 4 -58.13 -15.71 34.02
C LYS A 4 -57.16 -14.74 33.30
N MET A 5 -57.58 -13.51 32.99
CA MET A 5 -56.69 -12.35 32.87
C MET A 5 -56.90 -11.47 34.11
N SER A 6 -55.81 -11.09 34.78
CA SER A 6 -55.79 -10.19 35.93
C SER A 6 -55.63 -8.74 35.46
N CYS A 7 -56.58 -7.88 35.80
CA CYS A 7 -56.50 -6.43 35.66
C CYS A 7 -55.45 -5.85 36.62
N HIS A 8 -54.48 -5.10 36.09
CA HIS A 8 -53.60 -4.23 36.88
C HIS A 8 -54.23 -2.84 37.01
N GLY A 9 -54.25 -2.30 38.23
CA GLY A 9 -54.95 -1.08 38.61
C GLY A 9 -54.23 0.25 38.27
N PRO A 10 -54.95 1.38 38.39
CA PRO A 10 -54.54 2.71 37.91
C PRO A 10 -53.30 3.30 38.64
N ALA A 11 -52.97 2.82 39.84
CA ALA A 11 -51.78 3.25 40.58
C ALA A 11 -50.46 2.81 39.90
N PHE A 12 -50.46 1.68 39.19
CA PHE A 12 -49.27 1.19 38.48
C PHE A 12 -49.02 1.94 37.17
N MET A 13 -50.07 2.48 36.54
CA MET A 13 -49.95 3.38 35.40
C MET A 13 -49.43 4.75 35.81
N LEU A 14 -49.87 5.29 36.96
CA LEU A 14 -49.41 6.60 37.43
C LEU A 14 -47.91 6.58 37.78
N ALA A 15 -47.42 5.50 38.38
CA ALA A 15 -46.00 5.30 38.65
C ALA A 15 -45.16 5.19 37.35
N ARG A 16 -45.67 4.51 36.31
CA ARG A 16 -45.00 4.48 34.99
C ARG A 16 -45.01 5.83 34.28
N LEU A 17 -46.08 6.62 34.41
CA LEU A 17 -46.17 7.97 33.83
C LEU A 17 -45.26 8.96 34.56
N LEU A 18 -45.14 8.90 35.89
CA LEU A 18 -44.19 9.74 36.64
C LEU A 18 -42.73 9.36 36.36
N SER A 19 -42.40 8.07 36.26
CA SER A 19 -41.06 7.64 35.85
C SER A 19 -40.74 8.04 34.40
N ALA A 20 -41.71 8.00 33.50
CA ALA A 20 -41.56 8.47 32.12
C ALA A 20 -41.40 9.99 32.03
N ILE A 21 -42.11 10.78 32.86
CA ILE A 21 -42.00 12.24 32.90
C ILE A 21 -40.66 12.69 33.51
N VAL A 22 -40.14 11.98 34.53
CA VAL A 22 -38.81 12.25 35.09
C VAL A 22 -37.69 11.85 34.10
N LEU A 23 -37.86 10.76 33.34
CA LEU A 23 -36.95 10.40 32.24
C LEU A 23 -37.03 11.38 31.05
N LEU A 24 -38.19 11.98 30.79
CA LEU A 24 -38.35 13.02 29.78
C LEU A 24 -37.75 14.37 30.23
N LEU A 25 -37.77 14.70 31.52
CA LEU A 25 -37.20 15.95 32.03
C LEU A 25 -35.66 15.93 32.15
N VAL A 26 -35.04 14.74 32.29
CA VAL A 26 -33.57 14.59 32.22
C VAL A 26 -33.07 14.67 30.76
N ALA A 27 -33.94 14.58 29.75
CA ALA A 27 -33.59 14.69 28.33
C ALA A 27 -33.70 16.11 27.74
N PHE A 28 -34.22 17.09 28.48
CA PHE A 28 -34.38 18.48 28.00
C PHE A 28 -33.78 19.53 28.93
N GLY A 29 -32.64 19.20 29.54
CA GLY A 29 -31.68 20.17 30.06
C GLY A 29 -30.66 20.59 29.00
N ALA A 30 -31.08 20.77 27.74
CA ALA A 30 -30.27 21.46 26.77
C ALA A 30 -30.39 22.95 27.07
N ASN A 31 -29.35 23.53 27.68
CA ASN A 31 -29.10 24.95 27.47
C ASN A 31 -29.21 25.17 25.96
N ALA A 32 -30.02 26.14 25.55
CA ALA A 32 -30.04 26.62 24.19
C ALA A 32 -28.69 27.29 23.93
N GLU A 33 -27.66 26.47 23.70
CA GLU A 33 -26.44 26.92 23.07
C GLU A 33 -26.82 27.33 21.66
N ASN A 34 -26.52 28.59 21.35
CA ASN A 34 -26.69 29.19 20.03
C ASN A 34 -26.20 28.20 18.95
N GLY A 35 -26.84 28.20 17.77
CA GLY A 35 -26.71 27.18 16.72
C GLY A 35 -25.30 26.76 16.28
N ASP A 36 -24.25 27.47 16.69
CA ASP A 36 -22.85 27.11 16.48
C ASP A 36 -22.35 25.99 17.43
N GLY A 37 -22.79 25.92 18.69
CA GLY A 37 -22.40 24.85 19.64
C GLY A 37 -22.89 23.46 19.20
N ILE A 38 -24.06 23.43 18.56
CA ILE A 38 -24.66 22.25 17.95
C ILE A 38 -23.90 21.84 16.68
N CYS A 39 -23.46 22.80 15.87
CA CYS A 39 -22.69 22.52 14.66
C CYS A 39 -21.37 21.82 14.99
N PHE A 40 -20.55 22.36 15.89
CA PHE A 40 -19.21 21.82 16.15
C PHE A 40 -19.19 20.54 17.00
N GLY A 41 -20.19 20.30 17.85
CA GLY A 41 -20.34 19.02 18.57
C GLY A 41 -20.91 17.88 17.73
N LEU A 42 -21.71 18.19 16.70
CA LEU A 42 -22.29 17.22 15.77
C LEU A 42 -21.47 17.05 14.49
N TYR A 43 -20.64 18.03 14.11
CA TYR A 43 -19.82 18.00 12.90
C TYR A 43 -18.85 16.79 12.86
N PRO A 44 -18.04 16.51 13.91
CA PRO A 44 -17.23 15.29 13.99
C PRO A 44 -18.06 14.00 14.00
N LYS A 45 -19.31 14.09 14.47
CA LYS A 45 -20.24 12.95 14.62
C LYS A 45 -21.14 12.73 13.41
N SER A 46 -21.10 13.59 12.37
CA SER A 46 -22.11 13.58 11.29
C SER A 46 -21.58 13.14 9.93
N GLY A 47 -20.25 13.00 9.76
CA GLY A 47 -19.65 12.68 8.47
C GLY A 47 -19.88 13.76 7.40
N ALA A 48 -20.05 15.01 7.85
CA ALA A 48 -20.37 16.15 7.00
C ALA A 48 -19.29 16.44 5.94
N ILE A 49 -19.71 16.58 4.67
CA ILE A 49 -18.90 17.16 3.58
C ILE A 49 -19.06 18.68 3.60
N GLN A 50 -17.94 19.39 3.57
CA GLN A 50 -17.93 20.85 3.45
C GLN A 50 -18.24 21.29 2.02
N GLY A 51 -18.98 22.40 1.86
CA GLY A 51 -19.58 22.80 0.59
C GLY A 51 -18.81 23.87 -0.20
N THR A 52 -19.23 24.08 -1.44
CA THR A 52 -19.05 25.32 -2.23
C THR A 52 -20.37 25.66 -2.94
N SER A 53 -20.71 26.89 -3.36
CA SER A 53 -20.03 28.19 -3.43
C SER A 53 -20.56 29.14 -2.34
N SER A 54 -19.81 29.93 -1.59
CA SER A 54 -18.49 30.55 -1.76
C SER A 54 -17.83 30.68 -0.37
N CYS A 55 -17.44 29.56 0.24
CA CYS A 55 -16.79 29.43 1.56
C CYS A 55 -17.68 29.36 2.85
N PRO A 56 -18.86 28.70 2.86
CA PRO A 56 -19.54 28.30 4.11
C PRO A 56 -19.35 26.80 4.47
N LEU A 57 -19.19 26.51 5.77
CA LEU A 57 -19.20 25.17 6.37
C LEU A 57 -20.63 24.57 6.34
N ILE A 58 -20.80 23.36 5.78
CA ILE A 58 -22.08 22.64 5.71
C ILE A 58 -22.00 21.34 6.53
N ALA A 59 -22.94 21.14 7.47
CA ALA A 59 -23.11 19.89 8.21
C ALA A 59 -24.40 19.15 7.80
N SER A 60 -24.38 17.82 7.74
CA SER A 60 -25.55 16.99 7.42
C SER A 60 -25.52 15.67 8.20
N SER A 61 -26.62 15.29 8.87
CA SER A 61 -26.77 14.05 9.65
C SER A 61 -27.93 13.20 9.11
N ASN A 62 -27.81 11.86 9.19
CA ASN A 62 -28.87 10.90 8.86
C ASN A 62 -29.44 10.16 10.08
N THR A 63 -29.35 10.76 11.28
CA THR A 63 -30.08 10.24 12.44
C THR A 63 -31.60 10.28 12.20
N PRO A 64 -32.39 9.29 12.70
CA PRO A 64 -33.84 9.20 12.48
C PRO A 64 -34.66 10.46 12.88
N VAL A 65 -34.06 11.34 13.67
CA VAL A 65 -34.57 12.68 14.00
C VAL A 65 -33.99 13.69 13.00
N GLY A 66 -34.72 13.95 11.92
CA GLY A 66 -34.29 14.76 10.78
C GLY A 66 -33.71 16.13 11.16
N MET A 67 -32.39 16.26 11.11
CA MET A 67 -31.69 17.53 11.23
C MET A 67 -31.43 18.09 9.83
N ALA A 68 -32.06 19.22 9.50
CA ALA A 68 -31.82 19.96 8.27
C ALA A 68 -30.36 20.45 8.17
N THR A 69 -29.91 20.75 6.96
CA THR A 69 -28.59 21.32 6.63
C THR A 69 -28.31 22.61 7.42
N TYR A 70 -27.22 22.67 8.20
CA TYR A 70 -26.79 23.89 8.92
C TYR A 70 -25.63 24.59 8.22
N ARG A 71 -25.66 25.93 8.17
CA ARG A 71 -24.56 26.79 7.71
C ARG A 71 -23.81 27.34 8.92
N CYS A 72 -22.55 26.97 9.11
CA CYS A 72 -21.74 27.46 10.23
C CYS A 72 -21.07 28.78 9.81
N THR A 73 -21.26 29.87 10.57
CA THR A 73 -20.77 31.21 10.19
C THR A 73 -19.85 31.88 11.22
N ALA A 74 -19.70 31.32 12.42
CA ALA A 74 -18.99 31.96 13.53
C ALA A 74 -17.45 31.74 13.57
N GLU A 75 -16.89 30.74 12.88
CA GLU A 75 -15.45 30.45 12.90
C GLU A 75 -14.71 31.09 11.72
N LEU A 76 -14.58 32.43 11.75
CA LEU A 76 -13.83 33.20 10.76
C LEU A 76 -12.40 32.67 10.49
N PRO A 77 -11.63 32.15 11.47
CA PRO A 77 -10.29 31.59 11.20
C PRO A 77 -10.33 30.31 10.35
N VAL A 78 -11.28 29.41 10.60
CA VAL A 78 -11.48 28.18 9.81
C VAL A 78 -11.93 28.56 8.41
N VAL A 79 -12.94 29.43 8.28
CA VAL A 79 -13.39 29.93 6.97
C VAL A 79 -12.25 30.59 6.21
N LYS A 80 -11.47 31.48 6.83
CA LYS A 80 -10.31 32.13 6.18
C LYS A 80 -9.26 31.14 5.69
N ARG A 81 -8.93 30.12 6.50
CA ARG A 81 -8.04 29.02 6.11
C ARG A 81 -8.54 28.32 4.85
N TRP A 82 -9.84 28.02 4.82
CA TRP A 82 -10.48 27.33 3.72
C TRP A 82 -10.47 28.13 2.43
N CYS A 83 -10.84 29.41 2.49
CA CYS A 83 -10.83 30.28 1.31
C CYS A 83 -9.39 30.62 0.84
N ALA A 84 -8.37 30.38 1.66
CA ALA A 84 -6.96 30.64 1.37
C ALA A 84 -6.17 29.39 0.96
N ALA A 85 -6.81 28.23 0.76
CA ALA A 85 -6.15 27.06 0.18
C ALA A 85 -6.43 26.97 -1.34
N PRO A 86 -5.68 26.15 -2.09
CA PRO A 86 -6.01 25.87 -3.49
C PRO A 86 -7.47 25.42 -3.63
N PRO A 87 -8.16 25.76 -4.73
CA PRO A 87 -9.51 25.29 -5.01
C PRO A 87 -9.60 23.76 -4.99
N ASP A 88 -10.70 23.23 -4.43
CA ASP A 88 -10.96 21.78 -4.45
C ASP A 88 -11.04 21.26 -5.89
N ASP A 89 -10.73 19.97 -6.05
CA ASP A 89 -11.05 19.26 -7.28
C ASP A 89 -12.40 18.57 -7.12
N THR A 90 -13.36 18.92 -7.98
CA THR A 90 -14.70 18.30 -7.96
C THR A 90 -14.74 16.95 -8.67
N SER A 91 -13.66 16.58 -9.38
CA SER A 91 -13.48 15.27 -10.01
C SER A 91 -12.51 14.42 -9.19
N ASP A 92 -12.89 13.17 -8.89
CA ASP A 92 -11.90 12.19 -8.41
C ASP A 92 -10.89 11.96 -9.54
N ASP A 93 -9.61 11.99 -9.19
CA ASP A 93 -8.48 11.92 -10.13
C ASP A 93 -7.79 10.55 -9.98
N ARG A 94 -7.79 9.76 -11.06
CA ARG A 94 -7.10 8.46 -11.14
C ARG A 94 -6.00 8.45 -12.22
N SER A 95 -5.42 9.62 -12.52
CA SER A 95 -4.36 9.77 -13.54
C SER A 95 -2.97 9.25 -13.16
N CYS A 96 -2.82 8.83 -11.90
CA CYS A 96 -1.55 8.68 -11.20
C CYS A 96 -0.73 9.96 -11.08
N PRO A 97 -0.02 10.12 -9.95
CA PRO A 97 0.93 11.20 -9.88
C PRO A 97 2.12 10.96 -10.82
N VAL A 98 2.61 12.04 -11.39
CA VAL A 98 3.84 12.15 -12.18
C VAL A 98 4.81 13.09 -11.44
N ALA A 99 6.09 12.73 -11.31
CA ALA A 99 7.18 13.51 -10.66
C ALA A 99 6.90 14.05 -9.22
N ASP A 100 7.71 13.63 -8.22
CA ASP A 100 7.67 13.99 -6.77
C ASP A 100 6.37 14.69 -6.26
N PRO A 101 5.31 13.92 -5.94
CA PRO A 101 4.31 13.53 -6.92
C PRO A 101 3.26 14.62 -7.24
N VAL A 102 3.05 14.95 -8.52
CA VAL A 102 1.96 15.84 -9.00
C VAL A 102 1.00 15.06 -9.89
N TYR A 103 -0.31 15.07 -9.60
CA TYR A 103 -1.29 14.47 -10.50
C TYR A 103 -1.42 15.27 -11.80
N ALA A 104 -1.17 14.63 -12.94
CA ALA A 104 -1.13 15.31 -14.24
C ALA A 104 -2.49 15.89 -14.66
N SER A 105 -3.62 15.26 -14.33
CA SER A 105 -4.93 15.81 -14.72
C SER A 105 -5.38 16.98 -13.85
N SER A 106 -5.21 16.89 -12.53
CA SER A 106 -5.70 17.90 -11.59
C SER A 106 -4.67 18.97 -11.23
N GLY A 107 -3.38 18.68 -11.43
CA GLY A 107 -2.27 19.46 -10.91
C GLY A 107 -2.14 19.43 -9.39
N ALA A 108 -2.78 18.45 -8.74
CA ALA A 108 -2.68 18.30 -7.30
C ALA A 108 -1.29 17.75 -6.92
N THR A 109 -0.50 18.54 -6.19
CA THR A 109 0.69 18.03 -5.49
C THR A 109 0.24 17.08 -4.38
N THR A 110 0.88 15.92 -4.28
CA THR A 110 0.72 14.97 -3.17
C THR A 110 2.08 14.61 -2.59
N LEU A 111 2.17 14.48 -1.26
CA LEU A 111 3.39 14.07 -0.58
C LEU A 111 3.01 13.15 0.59
N SER A 112 3.50 11.92 0.58
CA SER A 112 3.24 10.95 1.65
C SER A 112 4.50 10.67 2.44
N GLU A 113 4.39 10.65 3.77
CA GLU A 113 5.48 10.31 4.69
C GLU A 113 5.00 9.35 5.77
N VAL A 114 5.80 8.32 6.01
CA VAL A 114 5.53 7.29 7.03
C VAL A 114 6.15 7.74 8.34
N ASP A 115 5.32 7.88 9.38
CA ASP A 115 5.80 8.27 10.70
C ASP A 115 6.02 7.06 11.63
N PHE A 116 5.37 5.93 11.35
CA PHE A 116 5.59 4.65 12.03
C PHE A 116 5.34 3.46 11.09
N HIS A 117 6.16 2.42 11.25
CA HIS A 117 6.09 1.16 10.51
C HIS A 117 6.57 0.00 11.40
N SER A 118 5.76 -1.03 11.57
CA SER A 118 6.12 -2.22 12.35
C SER A 118 6.86 -3.29 11.54
N GLY A 119 7.45 -4.27 12.22
CA GLY A 119 8.08 -5.46 11.60
C GLY A 119 7.12 -6.64 11.40
N ASP A 120 5.81 -6.42 11.39
CA ASP A 120 4.81 -7.47 11.17
C ASP A 120 4.84 -8.00 9.72
N ASP A 121 4.34 -9.23 9.53
CA ASP A 121 4.19 -9.85 8.19
C ASP A 121 3.31 -9.03 7.24
N ARG A 122 2.40 -8.21 7.82
CA ARG A 122 1.66 -7.13 7.18
C ARG A 122 1.89 -5.88 8.04
N PRO A 123 2.78 -4.96 7.64
CA PRO A 123 3.16 -3.87 8.51
C PRO A 123 2.00 -2.97 8.94
N PHE A 124 1.91 -2.70 10.23
CA PHE A 124 1.06 -1.66 10.80
C PHE A 124 1.73 -0.31 10.55
N VAL A 125 1.10 0.51 9.72
CA VAL A 125 1.66 1.77 9.23
C VAL A 125 0.83 2.96 9.69
N PHE A 126 1.49 3.99 10.21
CA PHE A 126 0.91 5.33 10.35
C PHE A 126 1.59 6.27 9.36
N ARG A 127 0.82 6.76 8.39
CA ARG A 127 1.31 7.56 7.26
C ARG A 127 0.47 8.82 7.13
N ARG A 128 1.14 9.96 7.03
CA ARG A 128 0.54 11.25 6.70
C ARG A 128 0.75 11.58 5.24
N THR A 129 -0.22 12.26 4.65
CA THR A 129 -0.25 12.63 3.24
C THR A 129 -0.76 14.05 3.10
N TYR A 130 0.00 14.88 2.40
CA TYR A 130 -0.43 16.18 1.91
C TYR A 130 -1.09 16.01 0.55
N ARG A 131 -2.16 16.77 0.28
CA ARG A 131 -2.76 16.88 -1.05
C ARG A 131 -3.24 18.30 -1.31
N ALA A 132 -2.64 19.00 -2.26
CA ALA A 132 -2.91 20.41 -2.54
C ALA A 132 -4.38 20.68 -2.92
N ARG A 133 -5.03 19.72 -3.59
CA ARG A 133 -6.44 19.78 -4.00
C ARG A 133 -7.17 18.54 -3.48
N PRO A 134 -7.54 18.51 -2.21
CA PRO A 134 -8.06 17.31 -1.62
C PRO A 134 -9.56 17.18 -1.92
N VAL A 135 -10.04 15.93 -2.00
CA VAL A 135 -11.47 15.66 -2.14
C VAL A 135 -12.19 15.89 -0.80
N THR A 136 -11.45 15.84 0.31
CA THR A 136 -11.90 16.23 1.66
C THR A 136 -10.83 16.98 2.41
N ARG A 137 -11.23 17.97 3.19
CA ARG A 137 -10.33 18.65 4.11
C ARG A 137 -10.77 18.30 5.53
N PRO A 138 -10.10 17.36 6.21
CA PRO A 138 -10.41 17.08 7.60
C PRO A 138 -10.05 18.32 8.44
N ASP A 139 -10.98 18.78 9.28
CA ASP A 139 -10.72 19.94 10.15
C ASP A 139 -9.89 19.57 11.40
N SER A 140 -9.81 18.28 11.72
CA SER A 140 -8.95 17.70 12.76
C SER A 140 -7.89 16.77 12.14
N GLY A 141 -6.72 16.66 12.77
CA GLY A 141 -5.61 15.85 12.25
C GLY A 141 -4.34 16.66 12.05
N PHE A 142 -3.69 16.54 10.89
CA PHE A 142 -2.41 17.20 10.59
C PHE A 142 -2.53 18.63 10.03
N GLY A 143 -3.68 19.28 10.25
CA GLY A 143 -3.89 20.65 9.79
C GLY A 143 -4.21 20.74 8.29
N SER A 144 -4.00 21.91 7.70
CA SER A 144 -4.49 22.25 6.35
C SER A 144 -3.92 21.31 5.29
N LEU A 145 -4.83 20.64 4.54
CA LEU A 145 -4.51 19.78 3.40
C LEU A 145 -3.67 18.54 3.71
N TRP A 146 -3.42 18.26 4.99
CA TRP A 146 -2.74 17.07 5.47
C TRP A 146 -3.71 16.13 6.16
N PHE A 147 -3.50 14.84 5.95
CA PHE A 147 -4.41 13.82 6.43
C PHE A 147 -3.61 12.51 6.67
N HIS A 148 -4.05 11.60 7.55
CA HIS A 148 -3.42 10.30 7.77
C HIS A 148 -4.26 9.07 7.36
N ASN A 149 -3.61 7.95 7.04
CA ASN A 149 -4.28 6.74 6.54
C ASN A 149 -5.40 6.18 7.45
N TRP A 150 -5.40 6.53 8.73
CA TRP A 150 -6.44 6.14 9.69
C TRP A 150 -7.64 7.08 9.83
N GLN A 151 -7.73 8.21 9.10
CA GLN A 151 -8.91 9.09 9.15
C GLN A 151 -9.96 8.81 8.06
N ARG A 152 -9.95 7.58 7.51
CA ARG A 152 -10.98 7.11 6.56
C ARG A 152 -12.38 7.26 7.17
N GLN A 153 -13.35 7.62 6.34
CA GLN A 153 -14.74 7.83 6.76
C GLN A 153 -15.72 7.67 5.59
N LEU A 154 -17.00 7.44 5.91
CA LEU A 154 -18.09 7.46 4.93
C LEU A 154 -18.87 8.77 5.04
N ASN A 155 -19.09 9.45 3.91
CA ASN A 155 -20.15 10.43 3.81
C ASN A 155 -21.48 9.78 3.49
N LEU A 156 -22.45 10.03 4.36
CA LEU A 156 -23.80 9.47 4.28
C LEU A 156 -24.85 10.51 3.92
N THR A 157 -24.49 11.73 3.51
CA THR A 157 -25.43 12.85 3.27
C THR A 157 -26.47 12.51 2.20
N ALA A 158 -26.07 11.78 1.17
CA ALA A 158 -26.95 11.39 0.06
C ALA A 158 -27.46 9.93 0.15
N VAL A 159 -27.32 9.27 1.32
CA VAL A 159 -27.64 7.83 1.45
C VAL A 159 -29.11 7.52 1.15
N ASN A 160 -30.01 8.46 1.45
CA ASN A 160 -31.45 8.38 1.19
C ASN A 160 -31.87 9.28 0.00
N GLY A 161 -30.90 9.78 -0.77
CA GLY A 161 -31.14 10.62 -1.94
C GLY A 161 -31.74 9.84 -3.12
N ALA A 162 -32.10 10.57 -4.17
CA ALA A 162 -32.53 10.03 -5.46
C ALA A 162 -31.62 10.59 -6.58
N PRO A 163 -30.60 9.85 -7.04
CA PRO A 163 -30.23 8.48 -6.61
C PRO A 163 -29.56 8.43 -5.23
N SER A 164 -29.66 7.29 -4.56
CA SER A 164 -29.01 7.05 -3.27
C SER A 164 -27.50 6.89 -3.44
N ARG A 165 -26.72 7.62 -2.64
CA ARG A 165 -25.25 7.70 -2.77
C ARG A 165 -24.54 7.71 -1.42
N VAL A 166 -23.45 6.95 -1.31
CA VAL A 166 -22.47 7.00 -0.22
C VAL A 166 -21.10 7.30 -0.81
N VAL A 167 -20.26 8.08 -0.13
CA VAL A 167 -18.87 8.32 -0.57
C VAL A 167 -17.92 7.83 0.50
N ALA A 168 -17.02 6.92 0.17
CA ALA A 168 -15.96 6.48 1.07
C ALA A 168 -14.69 7.30 0.81
N TYR A 169 -14.16 7.94 1.85
CA TYR A 169 -12.87 8.62 1.80
C TYR A 169 -11.76 7.69 2.22
N ARG A 170 -10.76 7.58 1.37
CA ARG A 170 -9.71 6.56 1.44
C ARG A 170 -8.44 7.11 2.07
N GLU A 171 -7.54 6.21 2.41
CA GLU A 171 -6.28 6.43 3.13
C GLU A 171 -5.31 7.40 2.43
N ASN A 172 -5.45 7.61 1.13
CA ASN A 172 -4.65 8.54 0.31
C ASN A 172 -5.43 9.82 -0.10
N GLY A 173 -6.56 10.08 0.55
CA GLY A 173 -7.38 11.27 0.33
C GLY A 173 -8.20 11.24 -0.96
N SER A 174 -8.17 10.15 -1.71
CA SER A 174 -9.12 9.88 -2.80
C SER A 174 -10.49 9.49 -2.26
N SER A 175 -11.46 9.39 -3.16
CA SER A 175 -12.81 8.95 -2.81
C SER A 175 -13.31 7.82 -3.71
N VAL A 176 -14.21 6.99 -3.17
CA VAL A 176 -14.98 6.01 -3.94
C VAL A 176 -16.46 6.27 -3.71
N SER A 177 -17.18 6.54 -4.77
CA SER A 177 -18.63 6.74 -4.72
C SER A 177 -19.36 5.40 -4.89
N PHE A 178 -20.38 5.17 -4.06
CA PHE A 178 -21.26 4.01 -4.13
C PHE A 178 -22.68 4.46 -4.46
N SER A 179 -23.34 3.72 -5.34
CA SER A 179 -24.77 3.86 -5.61
C SER A 179 -25.52 2.58 -5.23
N LYS A 180 -26.80 2.70 -4.92
CA LYS A 180 -27.64 1.56 -4.57
C LYS A 180 -28.32 1.00 -5.81
N ALA A 181 -28.00 -0.25 -6.17
CA ALA A 181 -28.58 -0.96 -7.31
C ALA A 181 -29.09 -2.34 -6.86
N SER A 182 -30.34 -2.67 -7.16
CA SER A 182 -31.00 -3.93 -6.76
C SER A 182 -30.83 -4.28 -5.26
N GLY A 183 -30.84 -3.25 -4.40
CA GLY A 183 -30.70 -3.40 -2.94
C GLY A 183 -29.26 -3.44 -2.41
N ALA A 184 -28.24 -3.58 -3.27
CA ALA A 184 -26.83 -3.63 -2.88
C ALA A 184 -26.12 -2.29 -3.19
N TRP A 185 -25.17 -1.90 -2.34
CA TRP A 185 -24.30 -0.75 -2.60
C TRP A 185 -23.12 -1.19 -3.46
N ARG A 186 -22.93 -0.54 -4.61
CA ARG A 186 -21.87 -0.85 -5.56
C ARG A 186 -21.08 0.39 -5.92
N PRO A 187 -19.76 0.29 -6.09
CA PRO A 187 -18.93 1.41 -6.50
C PRO A 187 -19.31 1.84 -7.92
N THR A 188 -19.29 3.15 -8.17
CA THR A 188 -19.66 3.75 -9.46
C THR A 188 -18.52 3.81 -10.46
N ASP A 189 -17.29 3.59 -10.00
CA ASP A 189 -16.03 3.70 -10.75
C ASP A 189 -15.37 2.34 -11.02
N GLY A 190 -16.08 1.25 -10.67
CA GLY A 190 -15.63 -0.13 -10.86
C GLY A 190 -14.56 -0.59 -9.87
N THR A 191 -14.18 0.22 -8.87
CA THR A 191 -13.19 -0.16 -7.83
C THR A 191 -13.61 -1.48 -7.16
N PRO A 192 -12.70 -2.43 -6.89
CA PRO A 192 -13.03 -3.73 -6.28
C PRO A 192 -13.38 -3.64 -4.78
N LEU A 193 -14.36 -2.81 -4.44
CA LEU A 193 -14.89 -2.65 -3.08
C LEU A 193 -16.37 -3.03 -3.04
N THR A 194 -16.82 -3.53 -1.89
CA THR A 194 -18.25 -3.70 -1.60
C THR A 194 -18.62 -2.91 -0.36
N LEU A 195 -19.87 -2.44 -0.30
CA LEU A 195 -20.39 -1.73 0.86
C LEU A 195 -21.70 -2.41 1.31
N ALA A 196 -21.81 -2.63 2.61
CA ALA A 196 -22.99 -3.18 3.25
C ALA A 196 -23.44 -2.27 4.40
N GLN A 197 -24.76 -2.17 4.56
CA GLN A 197 -25.39 -1.40 5.63
C GLN A 197 -26.10 -2.37 6.58
N SER A 198 -25.79 -2.28 7.88
CA SER A 198 -26.54 -2.96 8.95
C SER A 198 -27.50 -1.99 9.65
N SER A 199 -28.15 -2.41 10.74
CA SER A 199 -29.01 -1.53 11.54
C SER A 199 -28.26 -0.45 12.32
N SER A 200 -26.96 -0.65 12.59
CA SER A 200 -26.15 0.24 13.44
C SER A 200 -24.70 0.47 12.96
N SER A 201 -24.31 -0.13 11.84
CA SER A 201 -22.95 -0.03 11.30
C SER A 201 -22.93 -0.13 9.77
N TRP A 202 -21.78 0.20 9.20
CA TRP A 202 -21.46 -0.09 7.81
C TRP A 202 -20.22 -0.97 7.73
N THR A 203 -20.17 -1.81 6.70
CA THR A 203 -19.00 -2.64 6.41
C THR A 203 -18.58 -2.40 4.97
N LEU A 204 -17.32 -2.03 4.78
CA LEU A 204 -16.68 -1.91 3.47
C LEU A 204 -15.65 -3.03 3.35
N ASN A 205 -15.80 -3.91 2.36
CA ASN A 205 -14.81 -4.97 2.11
C ASN A 205 -13.98 -4.62 0.88
N ASP A 206 -12.66 -4.78 1.02
CA ASP A 206 -11.73 -4.75 -0.11
C ASP A 206 -11.59 -6.17 -0.67
N LEU A 207 -11.98 -6.32 -1.94
CA LEU A 207 -11.97 -7.63 -2.59
C LEU A 207 -10.58 -8.04 -3.08
N THR A 208 -9.59 -7.14 -3.02
CA THR A 208 -8.22 -7.39 -3.48
C THR A 208 -7.36 -8.03 -2.39
N ASP A 209 -7.49 -7.59 -1.14
CA ASP A 209 -6.69 -8.09 -0.02
C ASP A 209 -7.52 -8.81 1.06
N GLY A 210 -8.85 -8.83 0.90
CA GLY A 210 -9.79 -9.47 1.81
C GLY A 210 -10.04 -8.71 3.10
N SER A 211 -9.56 -7.47 3.23
CA SER A 211 -9.76 -6.66 4.42
C SER A 211 -11.20 -6.15 4.54
N ALA A 212 -11.66 -5.98 5.77
CA ALA A 212 -12.99 -5.50 6.11
C ALA A 212 -12.92 -4.32 7.07
N GLU A 213 -13.42 -3.18 6.64
CA GLU A 213 -13.53 -1.96 7.43
C GLU A 213 -14.93 -1.87 8.06
N THR A 214 -15.00 -1.63 9.36
CA THR A 214 -16.26 -1.38 10.06
C THR A 214 -16.39 0.08 10.42
N TYR A 215 -17.52 0.67 10.10
CA TYR A 215 -17.86 2.06 10.42
C TYR A 215 -19.09 2.12 11.32
N SER A 216 -19.16 3.16 12.15
CA SER A 216 -20.37 3.52 12.90
C SER A 216 -21.55 3.85 11.96
N ALA A 217 -22.76 3.93 12.51
CA ALA A 217 -23.95 4.40 11.79
C ALA A 217 -23.77 5.81 11.17
N GLN A 218 -22.82 6.60 11.67
CA GLN A 218 -22.49 7.94 11.20
C GLN A 218 -21.33 7.99 10.20
N GLY A 219 -20.74 6.83 9.86
CA GLY A 219 -19.64 6.76 8.89
C GLY A 219 -18.24 6.98 9.46
N VAL A 220 -18.06 6.99 10.79
CA VAL A 220 -16.74 7.03 11.44
C VAL A 220 -16.11 5.63 11.43
N LEU A 221 -14.85 5.49 11.00
CA LEU A 221 -14.12 4.21 10.99
C LEU A 221 -13.85 3.73 12.42
N LEU A 222 -14.25 2.50 12.73
CA LEU A 222 -14.12 1.90 14.06
C LEU A 222 -13.06 0.79 14.09
N SER A 223 -12.98 -0.01 13.03
CA SER A 223 -11.98 -1.07 12.94
C SER A 223 -11.68 -1.48 11.51
N VAL A 224 -10.52 -2.12 11.33
CA VAL A 224 -10.11 -2.81 10.11
C VAL A 224 -9.70 -4.22 10.51
N ALA A 225 -10.35 -5.23 9.93
CA ALA A 225 -9.93 -6.61 10.04
C ALA A 225 -9.18 -7.02 8.78
N ASP A 226 -7.99 -7.58 8.91
CA ASP A 226 -7.28 -8.20 7.79
C ASP A 226 -7.76 -9.64 7.56
N HIS A 227 -7.35 -10.24 6.45
CA HIS A 227 -7.68 -11.63 6.14
C HIS A 227 -7.06 -12.62 7.14
N ASP A 228 -5.88 -12.29 7.69
CA ASP A 228 -5.08 -13.10 8.62
C ASP A 228 -5.56 -12.96 10.08
N GLY A 229 -6.79 -12.45 10.28
CA GLY A 229 -7.48 -12.35 11.56
C GLY A 229 -7.00 -11.25 12.50
N ARG A 230 -6.05 -10.39 12.08
CA ARG A 230 -5.67 -9.21 12.87
C ARG A 230 -6.76 -8.16 12.80
N ILE A 231 -7.01 -7.51 13.93
CA ILE A 231 -8.00 -6.45 14.06
C ILE A 231 -7.30 -5.18 14.54
N THR A 232 -7.29 -4.16 13.69
CA THR A 232 -6.94 -2.80 14.09
C THR A 232 -8.18 -2.08 14.59
N THR A 233 -8.18 -1.59 15.82
CA THR A 233 -9.29 -0.87 16.47
C THR A 233 -8.94 0.59 16.66
N LEU A 234 -9.89 1.48 16.33
CA LEU A 234 -9.77 2.92 16.47
C LEU A 234 -10.59 3.39 17.68
N THR A 235 -9.93 4.10 18.61
CA THR A 235 -10.55 4.66 19.81
C THR A 235 -10.60 6.18 19.73
N TYR A 236 -11.79 6.72 19.94
CA TYR A 236 -12.06 8.15 19.87
C TYR A 236 -12.26 8.74 21.27
N SER A 237 -11.91 10.01 21.43
CA SER A 237 -12.11 10.75 22.68
C SER A 237 -13.59 10.84 23.04
N ASP A 238 -13.84 10.84 24.34
CA ASP A 238 -15.16 10.97 24.96
C ASP A 238 -15.13 12.06 26.04
N SER A 239 -16.21 12.19 26.83
CA SER A 239 -16.27 13.14 27.94
C SER A 239 -15.29 12.84 29.09
N ASN A 240 -14.71 11.63 29.13
CA ASN A 240 -13.76 11.21 30.16
C ASN A 240 -12.30 11.37 29.70
N THR A 241 -12.09 11.65 28.42
CA THR A 241 -10.76 11.85 27.86
C THR A 241 -10.15 13.13 28.44
N PRO A 242 -8.93 13.07 29.01
CA PRO A 242 -8.29 14.27 29.56
C PRO A 242 -8.12 15.37 28.52
N GLY A 243 -8.37 16.63 28.91
CA GLY A 243 -8.28 17.78 28.00
C GLY A 243 -6.89 18.04 27.42
N ASN A 244 -5.83 17.50 28.04
CA ASN A 244 -4.47 17.53 27.52
C ASN A 244 -4.17 16.43 26.48
N VAL A 245 -5.06 15.45 26.31
CA VAL A 245 -5.00 14.45 25.25
C VAL A 245 -5.85 14.90 24.07
N ALA A 246 -7.11 15.25 24.33
CA ALA A 246 -8.03 15.75 23.33
C ALA A 246 -8.88 16.89 23.89
N PRO A 247 -9.01 18.03 23.17
CA PRO A 247 -9.78 19.17 23.63
C PRO A 247 -11.31 18.95 23.60
N ALA A 248 -11.78 17.93 22.88
CA ALA A 248 -13.19 17.61 22.73
C ALA A 248 -13.40 16.11 22.41
N PRO A 249 -14.60 15.56 22.63
CA PRO A 249 -14.99 14.23 22.19
C PRO A 249 -14.98 14.07 20.65
N GLY A 250 -14.77 12.85 20.16
CA GLY A 250 -14.84 12.50 18.74
C GLY A 250 -13.53 12.62 17.96
N LEU A 251 -12.40 12.85 18.63
CA LEU A 251 -11.06 12.88 18.03
C LEU A 251 -10.39 11.51 18.18
N LEU A 252 -9.71 11.02 17.14
CA LEU A 252 -9.03 9.73 17.18
C LEU A 252 -7.83 9.81 18.14
N VAL A 253 -7.88 9.15 19.29
CA VAL A 253 -6.82 9.24 20.31
C VAL A 253 -5.94 7.99 20.39
N SER A 254 -6.42 6.85 19.88
CA SER A 254 -5.63 5.62 19.84
C SER A 254 -5.99 4.75 18.65
N ILE A 255 -4.99 4.10 18.07
CA ILE A 255 -5.15 3.04 17.06
C ILE A 255 -4.38 1.83 17.60
N SER A 256 -5.04 0.70 17.79
CA SER A 256 -4.43 -0.50 18.38
C SER A 256 -4.62 -1.70 17.46
N GLU A 257 -3.57 -2.44 17.18
CA GLU A 257 -3.64 -3.68 16.39
C GLU A 257 -3.45 -4.89 17.28
N HIS A 258 -4.37 -5.84 17.17
CA HIS A 258 -4.37 -7.10 17.90
C HIS A 258 -4.43 -8.29 16.95
N ALA A 259 -3.51 -9.24 17.12
CA ALA A 259 -3.56 -10.51 16.39
C ALA A 259 -4.43 -11.52 17.13
N ALA A 260 -5.34 -12.18 16.40
CA ALA A 260 -6.28 -13.14 16.99
C ALA A 260 -5.58 -14.25 17.79
N GLY A 261 -6.04 -14.50 19.02
CA GLY A 261 -5.52 -15.57 19.87
C GLY A 261 -4.18 -15.26 20.56
N THR A 262 -3.70 -14.01 20.48
CA THR A 262 -2.48 -13.56 21.15
C THR A 262 -2.77 -12.84 22.48
N ASN A 263 -1.72 -12.53 23.25
CA ASN A 263 -1.85 -11.75 24.47
C ASN A 263 -1.83 -10.25 24.13
N PRO A 264 -2.82 -9.44 24.57
CA PRO A 264 -2.85 -7.99 24.31
C PRO A 264 -1.62 -7.21 24.80
N TYR A 265 -0.80 -7.81 25.65
CA TYR A 265 0.52 -7.27 26.02
C TYR A 265 1.41 -6.99 24.82
N TYR A 266 1.25 -7.74 23.72
CA TYR A 266 2.02 -7.58 22.48
C TYR A 266 1.27 -6.76 21.42
N ASP A 267 0.19 -6.07 21.77
CA ASP A 267 -0.53 -5.24 20.81
C ASP A 267 0.32 -4.02 20.44
N LEU A 268 0.28 -3.67 19.14
CA LEU A 268 0.81 -2.39 18.71
C LEU A 268 -0.21 -1.31 19.00
N ALA A 269 0.25 -0.14 19.43
CA ALA A 269 -0.60 1.01 19.66
C ALA A 269 0.08 2.31 19.21
N ILE A 270 -0.66 3.11 18.44
CA ILE A 270 -0.37 4.52 18.21
C ILE A 270 -1.30 5.34 19.10
N ARG A 271 -0.74 6.34 19.79
CA ARG A 271 -1.48 7.30 20.62
C ARG A 271 -1.32 8.70 20.07
N LEU A 272 -2.41 9.46 19.98
CA LEU A 272 -2.44 10.80 19.43
C LEU A 272 -2.86 11.81 20.49
N THR A 273 -2.16 12.95 20.54
CA THR A 273 -2.58 14.10 21.36
C THR A 273 -2.86 15.31 20.48
N TYR A 274 -3.74 16.19 20.95
CA TYR A 274 -4.24 17.33 20.20
C TYR A 274 -4.04 18.65 20.94
N ASP A 275 -3.88 19.74 20.18
CA ASP A 275 -4.00 21.10 20.73
C ASP A 275 -5.45 21.59 20.74
N ALA A 276 -5.68 22.78 21.30
CA ALA A 276 -7.00 23.42 21.38
C ALA A 276 -7.63 23.71 19.99
N LYS A 277 -6.86 23.65 18.90
CA LYS A 277 -7.33 23.79 17.52
C LYS A 277 -7.57 22.44 16.83
N TRP A 278 -7.56 21.35 17.60
CA TRP A 278 -7.84 19.98 17.15
C TRP A 278 -6.79 19.45 16.15
N ARG A 279 -5.56 19.97 16.25
CA ARG A 279 -4.42 19.51 15.45
C ARG A 279 -3.60 18.51 16.26
N ILE A 280 -3.16 17.42 15.63
CA ILE A 280 -2.31 16.41 16.25
C ILE A 280 -0.97 17.07 16.59
N THR A 281 -0.61 17.13 17.86
CA THR A 281 0.67 17.70 18.32
C THR A 281 1.73 16.63 18.57
N GLN A 282 1.32 15.41 18.86
CA GLN A 282 2.21 14.30 19.14
C GLN A 282 1.59 12.97 18.71
N MET A 283 2.45 12.09 18.21
CA MET A 283 2.19 10.67 17.99
C MET A 283 3.16 9.88 18.87
N GLY A 284 2.65 9.07 19.79
CA GLY A 284 3.42 8.08 20.54
C GLY A 284 3.26 6.70 19.92
N ASP A 285 4.36 5.96 19.74
CA ASP A 285 4.36 4.61 19.18
C ASP A 285 4.52 3.50 20.24
N SER A 286 4.44 2.24 19.79
CA SER A 286 4.59 1.03 20.63
C SER A 286 5.97 0.86 21.26
N THR A 287 6.98 1.62 20.82
CA THR A 287 8.32 1.64 21.39
C THR A 287 8.48 2.69 22.48
N GLY A 288 7.43 3.49 22.74
CA GLY A 288 7.46 4.59 23.70
C GLY A 288 8.14 5.85 23.16
N ASN A 289 8.39 5.91 21.85
CA ASN A 289 8.98 7.06 21.18
C ASN A 289 7.88 8.02 20.71
N PHE A 290 8.24 9.30 20.61
CA PHE A 290 7.30 10.36 20.25
C PHE A 290 7.77 11.13 19.02
N THR A 291 6.89 11.26 18.04
CA THR A 291 7.02 12.21 16.94
C THR A 291 6.18 13.44 17.25
N GLN A 292 6.75 14.64 17.10
CA GLN A 292 6.09 15.90 17.42
C GLN A 292 5.82 16.73 16.17
N TYR A 293 4.69 17.43 16.16
CA TYR A 293 4.19 18.17 15.01
C TYR A 293 3.97 19.64 15.36
N GLY A 294 4.56 20.53 14.56
CA GLY A 294 4.49 21.98 14.73
C GLY A 294 3.73 22.65 13.60
N TYR A 295 3.01 23.73 13.94
CA TYR A 295 2.08 24.39 13.03
C TYR A 295 2.25 25.91 13.03
N ASP A 296 1.95 26.52 11.89
CA ASP A 296 1.84 27.97 11.78
C ASP A 296 0.45 28.50 12.19
N THR A 297 0.24 29.80 11.99
CA THR A 297 -1.02 30.49 12.26
C THR A 297 -2.16 30.13 11.31
N TYR A 298 -1.83 29.61 10.11
CA TYR A 298 -2.77 29.14 9.10
C TYR A 298 -3.12 27.64 9.26
N ASN A 299 -2.65 27.02 10.35
CA ASN A 299 -2.80 25.59 10.64
C ASN A 299 -2.07 24.69 9.63
N ASN A 300 -1.07 25.18 8.92
CA ASN A 300 -0.23 24.33 8.09
C ASN A 300 0.76 23.58 8.99
N LEU A 301 0.99 22.30 8.71
CA LEU A 301 2.07 21.53 9.33
C LEU A 301 3.40 22.07 8.81
N VAL A 302 4.19 22.73 9.65
CA VAL A 302 5.46 23.36 9.24
C VAL A 302 6.70 22.60 9.72
N SER A 303 6.55 21.71 10.72
CA SER A 303 7.66 20.91 11.22
C SER A 303 7.22 19.55 11.76
N VAL A 304 8.03 18.53 11.51
CA VAL A 304 7.95 17.23 12.17
C VAL A 304 9.30 16.92 12.82
N THR A 305 9.26 16.71 14.13
CA THR A 305 10.44 16.34 14.93
C THR A 305 10.35 14.87 15.25
N TRP A 306 11.30 14.10 14.71
CA TRP A 306 11.43 12.67 14.93
C TRP A 306 11.93 12.37 16.36
N PRO A 307 11.82 11.12 16.85
CA PRO A 307 12.31 10.74 18.17
C PRO A 307 13.79 11.01 18.42
N ASP A 308 14.61 11.03 17.36
CA ASP A 308 16.05 11.35 17.43
C ASP A 308 16.36 12.85 17.44
N GLY A 309 15.33 13.71 17.43
CA GLY A 309 15.44 15.16 17.45
C GLY A 309 15.67 15.78 16.07
N ASN A 310 15.82 14.98 15.01
CA ASN A 310 15.93 15.51 13.65
C ASN A 310 14.59 16.11 13.20
N VAL A 311 14.66 17.23 12.48
CA VAL A 311 13.48 18.03 12.13
C VAL A 311 13.34 18.17 10.62
N ARG A 312 12.23 17.67 10.09
CA ARG A 312 11.77 17.95 8.74
C ARG A 312 10.86 19.16 8.72
N ARG A 313 10.94 20.02 7.70
CA ARG A 313 10.10 21.22 7.59
C ARG A 313 9.37 21.31 6.26
N TYR A 314 8.20 21.94 6.30
CA TYR A 314 7.36 22.23 5.14
C TYR A 314 7.18 23.71 4.99
N VAL A 315 7.23 24.18 3.76
CA VAL A 315 7.30 25.59 3.42
C VAL A 315 6.08 26.00 2.60
N TYR A 316 5.43 27.10 3.00
CA TYR A 316 4.19 27.62 2.42
C TYR A 316 4.37 29.10 2.07
N GLU A 317 4.94 29.37 0.90
CA GLU A 317 5.37 30.72 0.48
C GLU A 317 4.42 31.38 -0.53
N ASP A 318 3.42 30.65 -1.06
CA ASP A 318 2.48 31.21 -2.03
C ASP A 318 1.44 32.09 -1.33
N THR A 319 1.57 33.41 -1.49
CA THR A 319 0.67 34.38 -0.85
C THR A 319 -0.77 34.31 -1.38
N ARG A 320 -1.02 33.68 -2.54
CA ARG A 320 -2.38 33.45 -3.07
C ARG A 320 -3.05 32.26 -2.39
N PHE A 321 -2.24 31.26 -2.00
CA PHE A 321 -2.70 30.01 -1.41
C PHE A 321 -1.85 29.71 -0.16
N ALA A 322 -2.26 30.26 0.99
CA ALA A 322 -1.53 30.15 2.25
C ALA A 322 -1.27 28.70 2.72
N SER A 323 -2.00 27.71 2.19
CA SER A 323 -1.80 26.29 2.50
C SER A 323 -1.20 25.46 1.36
N ALA A 324 -0.76 26.09 0.27
CA ALA A 324 -0.07 25.38 -0.82
C ALA A 324 1.38 25.07 -0.43
N LEU A 325 1.74 23.79 -0.40
CA LEU A 325 3.11 23.33 -0.13
C LEU A 325 4.05 23.78 -1.26
N THR A 326 4.89 24.76 -0.95
CA THR A 326 5.88 25.29 -1.89
C THR A 326 7.25 24.64 -1.75
N GLY A 327 7.54 23.92 -0.66
CA GLY A 327 8.79 23.20 -0.53
C GLY A 327 8.90 22.30 0.68
N VAL A 328 9.86 21.37 0.61
CA VAL A 328 10.27 20.49 1.71
C VAL A 328 11.73 20.78 2.03
N ILE A 329 12.02 20.98 3.31
CA ILE A 329 13.37 21.07 3.85
C ILE A 329 13.62 19.80 4.65
N ASP A 330 14.65 19.06 4.27
CA ASP A 330 15.05 17.84 4.96
C ASP A 330 15.68 18.13 6.32
N GLU A 331 16.02 17.05 7.01
CA GLU A 331 16.61 17.06 8.34
C GLU A 331 18.03 17.65 8.37
N THR A 332 18.70 17.81 7.21
CA THR A 332 20.00 18.50 7.09
C THR A 332 19.85 20.02 7.00
N GLY A 333 18.63 20.52 6.80
CA GLY A 333 18.34 21.93 6.54
C GLY A 333 18.36 22.30 5.05
N SER A 334 18.47 21.31 4.15
CA SER A 334 18.49 21.52 2.70
C SER A 334 17.08 21.48 2.12
N ARG A 335 16.72 22.42 1.24
CA ARG A 335 15.46 22.38 0.50
C ARG A 335 15.57 21.34 -0.63
N ILE A 336 14.86 20.23 -0.50
CA ILE A 336 14.96 19.06 -1.41
C ILE A 336 13.92 19.06 -2.52
N SER A 337 12.83 19.82 -2.35
CA SER A 337 11.76 19.95 -3.35
C SER A 337 11.15 21.35 -3.30
N THR A 338 10.76 21.87 -4.46
CA THR A 338 10.06 23.15 -4.60
C THR A 338 8.96 23.03 -5.63
N TRP A 339 7.74 23.47 -5.29
CA TRP A 339 6.59 23.51 -6.21
C TRP A 339 6.14 24.94 -6.45
N THR A 340 5.70 25.21 -7.67
CA THR A 340 5.04 26.48 -8.06
C THR A 340 3.63 26.21 -8.58
N TYR A 341 2.73 27.18 -8.45
CA TYR A 341 1.31 27.00 -8.77
C TYR A 341 0.77 28.05 -9.75
N ASP A 342 -0.21 27.69 -10.57
CA ASP A 342 -0.99 28.64 -11.37
C ASP A 342 -2.09 29.32 -10.55
N ALA A 343 -2.88 30.21 -11.16
CA ALA A 343 -3.97 30.92 -10.47
C ALA A 343 -5.15 30.02 -10.03
N ASN A 344 -5.19 28.77 -10.46
CA ASN A 344 -6.18 27.77 -10.05
C ASN A 344 -5.61 26.79 -9.01
N GLY A 345 -4.40 27.04 -8.50
CA GLY A 345 -3.76 26.18 -7.51
C GLY A 345 -3.26 24.84 -8.08
N ARG A 346 -3.04 24.75 -9.40
CA ARG A 346 -2.44 23.59 -10.06
C ARG A 346 -0.93 23.75 -10.13
N ALA A 347 -0.17 22.71 -9.78
CA ALA A 347 1.28 22.77 -9.79
C ALA A 347 1.82 22.97 -11.22
N THR A 348 2.54 24.04 -11.49
CA THR A 348 3.14 24.32 -12.81
C THR A 348 4.56 23.81 -12.95
N ALA A 349 5.25 23.58 -11.83
CA ALA A 349 6.56 22.96 -11.82
C ALA A 349 6.86 22.31 -10.47
N VAL A 350 7.74 21.32 -10.52
CA VAL A 350 8.48 20.77 -9.38
C VAL A 350 9.97 20.82 -9.70
N SER A 351 10.78 21.31 -8.75
CA SER A 351 12.23 21.38 -8.89
C SER A 351 12.96 20.86 -7.66
N HIS A 352 14.08 20.18 -7.90
CA HIS A 352 14.97 19.58 -6.92
C HIS A 352 16.41 20.09 -7.11
N PRO A 353 17.28 19.95 -6.08
CA PRO A 353 18.71 20.17 -6.25
C PRO A 353 19.33 19.31 -7.36
N ASP A 354 18.88 18.06 -7.48
CA ASP A 354 19.13 17.24 -8.66
C ASP A 354 18.18 17.66 -9.78
N THR A 355 18.68 18.46 -10.72
CA THR A 355 17.89 19.03 -11.80
C THR A 355 17.34 17.98 -12.77
N THR A 356 17.86 16.75 -12.76
CA THR A 356 17.34 15.67 -13.63
C THR A 356 15.91 15.27 -13.25
N ARG A 357 15.52 15.48 -11.99
CA ARG A 357 14.21 15.17 -11.43
C ARG A 357 13.18 16.29 -11.64
N ASN A 358 13.59 17.43 -12.22
CA ASN A 358 12.70 18.57 -12.42
C ASN A 358 11.63 18.26 -13.47
N ALA A 359 10.41 18.73 -13.23
CA ALA A 359 9.30 18.63 -14.18
C ALA A 359 8.46 19.92 -14.19
N SER A 360 7.84 20.21 -15.33
CA SER A 360 6.88 21.32 -15.50
C SER A 360 5.62 20.87 -16.23
N PHE A 361 4.53 21.59 -16.00
CA PHE A 361 3.18 21.19 -16.39
C PHE A 361 2.49 22.33 -17.13
N ALA A 362 2.05 22.05 -18.37
CA ALA A 362 1.19 22.93 -19.14
C ALA A 362 -0.19 22.29 -19.32
N TYR A 363 -1.18 22.85 -18.63
CA TYR A 363 -2.55 22.32 -18.62
C TYR A 363 -3.38 22.84 -19.79
N GLY A 364 -3.89 21.92 -20.62
CA GLY A 364 -4.86 22.16 -21.68
C GLY A 364 -6.27 21.67 -21.33
N SER A 365 -7.16 21.67 -22.31
CA SER A 365 -8.52 21.12 -22.17
C SER A 365 -8.50 19.60 -22.33
N GLY A 366 -8.63 18.86 -21.23
CA GLY A 366 -8.60 17.39 -21.25
C GLY A 366 -7.22 16.79 -21.54
N ALA A 367 -6.15 17.59 -21.44
CA ALA A 367 -4.79 17.14 -21.64
C ALA A 367 -3.80 17.98 -20.82
N THR A 368 -2.65 17.39 -20.48
CA THR A 368 -1.54 18.07 -19.79
C THR A 368 -0.23 17.71 -20.46
N THR A 369 0.55 18.71 -20.88
CA THR A 369 1.92 18.49 -21.33
C THR A 369 2.85 18.53 -20.11
N VAL A 370 3.44 17.39 -19.81
CA VAL A 370 4.46 17.20 -18.76
C VAL A 370 5.84 17.30 -19.42
N THR A 371 6.64 18.25 -18.99
CA THR A 371 8.01 18.45 -19.49
C THR A 371 9.00 18.12 -18.38
N SER A 372 9.74 17.02 -18.53
CA SER A 372 10.86 16.65 -17.66
C SER A 372 12.19 17.18 -18.22
N SER A 373 13.29 16.93 -17.51
CA SER A 373 14.66 17.20 -18.01
C SER A 373 14.98 16.49 -19.34
N GLN A 374 14.24 15.43 -19.69
CA GLN A 374 14.53 14.53 -20.81
C GLN A 374 13.58 14.75 -21.99
N ARG A 375 12.28 15.01 -21.74
CA ARG A 375 11.26 15.11 -22.80
C ARG A 375 10.00 15.85 -22.35
N ALA A 376 9.28 16.42 -23.32
CA ALA A 376 7.89 16.82 -23.17
C ALA A 376 6.93 15.73 -23.70
N THR A 377 5.95 15.35 -22.88
CA THR A 377 4.92 14.34 -23.18
C THR A 377 3.55 14.90 -22.85
N THR A 378 2.62 14.85 -23.81
CA THR A 378 1.23 15.27 -23.64
C THR A 378 0.35 14.09 -23.29
N VAL A 379 -0.19 14.09 -22.08
CA VAL A 379 -1.11 13.08 -21.56
C VAL A 379 -2.55 13.57 -21.70
N ASN A 380 -3.44 12.72 -22.18
CA ASN A 380 -4.86 13.01 -22.38
C ASN A 380 -5.72 12.34 -21.31
N PHE A 381 -6.83 12.98 -20.94
CA PHE A 381 -7.74 12.54 -19.89
C PHE A 381 -9.20 12.70 -20.32
N SER A 382 -10.04 11.75 -19.90
CA SER A 382 -11.50 11.81 -20.09
C SER A 382 -12.23 11.24 -18.87
N PRO A 383 -13.47 11.69 -18.61
CA PRO A 383 -14.27 11.18 -17.49
C PRO A 383 -14.89 9.81 -17.81
N PHE A 384 -14.64 8.80 -16.97
CA PHE A 384 -15.28 7.48 -17.00
C PHE A 384 -15.60 7.01 -15.58
N GLY A 385 -16.76 6.39 -15.35
CA GLY A 385 -17.17 5.98 -14.01
C GLY A 385 -17.22 7.13 -12.99
N GLY A 386 -17.49 8.36 -13.44
CA GLY A 386 -17.51 9.57 -12.60
C GLY A 386 -16.14 10.13 -12.21
N THR A 387 -15.06 9.67 -12.85
CA THR A 387 -13.68 9.94 -12.46
C THR A 387 -12.85 10.34 -13.68
N LEU A 388 -11.91 11.28 -13.54
CA LEU A 388 -10.96 11.58 -14.61
C LEU A 388 -9.92 10.46 -14.73
N ARG A 389 -9.86 9.84 -15.90
CA ARG A 389 -8.94 8.75 -16.21
C ARG A 389 -8.09 9.10 -17.42
N PRO A 390 -6.83 8.64 -17.48
CA PRO A 390 -6.03 8.87 -18.67
C PRO A 390 -6.55 8.08 -19.86
N THR A 391 -6.40 8.59 -21.07
CA THR A 391 -6.81 7.92 -22.32
C THR A 391 -5.64 7.66 -23.26
N GLY A 392 -4.48 8.26 -23.01
CA GLY A 392 -3.28 8.04 -23.79
C GLY A 392 -2.30 9.19 -23.70
N ASN A 393 -1.20 9.10 -24.44
CA ASN A 393 -0.23 10.18 -24.60
C ASN A 393 0.35 10.26 -26.02
N ASP A 394 1.05 11.34 -26.31
CA ASP A 394 1.78 11.55 -27.58
C ASP A 394 3.05 10.69 -27.73
N ALA A 395 3.37 9.86 -26.73
CA ALA A 395 4.44 8.86 -26.77
C ALA A 395 3.97 7.46 -27.26
N GLY A 396 2.70 7.33 -27.69
CA GLY A 396 2.16 6.11 -28.27
C GLY A 396 1.44 5.19 -27.29
N TYR A 397 1.15 5.67 -26.09
CA TYR A 397 0.34 4.97 -25.12
C TYR A 397 -1.16 5.30 -25.31
N SER A 398 -2.06 4.32 -25.20
CA SER A 398 -3.51 4.50 -25.35
C SER A 398 -4.30 3.57 -24.43
N MET A 399 -5.34 4.09 -23.79
CA MET A 399 -6.22 3.33 -22.91
C MET A 399 -7.69 3.55 -23.23
N GLY A 400 -8.44 2.45 -23.22
CA GLY A 400 -9.88 2.42 -23.39
C GLY A 400 -10.57 2.12 -22.08
N TRP A 401 -11.71 2.77 -21.85
CA TRP A 401 -12.51 2.59 -20.65
C TRP A 401 -13.96 2.40 -21.04
N ASP A 402 -14.70 1.59 -20.27
CA ASP A 402 -16.16 1.54 -20.39
C ASP A 402 -16.84 2.63 -19.55
N THR A 403 -18.16 2.73 -19.66
CA THR A 403 -18.96 3.73 -18.93
C THR A 403 -18.92 3.55 -17.41
N LEU A 404 -18.58 2.36 -16.93
CA LEU A 404 -18.45 2.00 -15.52
C LEU A 404 -17.04 2.25 -14.98
N GLY A 405 -16.10 2.69 -15.83
CA GLY A 405 -14.72 2.97 -15.44
C GLY A 405 -13.82 1.74 -15.42
N ASN A 406 -14.23 0.62 -16.03
CA ASN A 406 -13.38 -0.55 -16.21
C ASN A 406 -12.42 -0.33 -17.40
N LEU A 407 -11.15 -0.72 -17.25
CA LEU A 407 -10.14 -0.65 -18.31
C LEU A 407 -10.44 -1.70 -19.38
N THR A 408 -10.79 -1.31 -20.60
CA THR A 408 -11.13 -2.25 -21.69
C THR A 408 -9.98 -2.50 -22.64
N THR A 409 -9.10 -1.50 -22.83
CA THR A 409 -7.90 -1.66 -23.65
C THR A 409 -6.72 -0.93 -23.02
N ASP A 410 -5.53 -1.49 -23.21
CA ASP A 410 -4.29 -0.94 -22.74
C ASP A 410 -3.19 -1.20 -23.78
N ILE A 411 -2.81 -0.15 -24.47
CA ILE A 411 -1.83 -0.17 -25.55
C ILE A 411 -0.63 0.62 -25.07
N ALA A 412 0.48 -0.07 -24.86
CA ALA A 412 1.76 0.55 -24.56
C ALA A 412 2.69 0.51 -25.79
N PRO A 413 3.68 1.41 -25.87
CA PRO A 413 4.81 1.26 -26.78
C PRO A 413 5.51 -0.10 -26.58
N TYR A 414 6.24 -0.59 -27.59
CA TYR A 414 6.90 -1.91 -27.60
C TYR A 414 5.98 -3.13 -27.72
N ASP A 415 4.86 -2.98 -28.43
CA ASP A 415 3.97 -4.08 -28.86
C ASP A 415 3.17 -4.76 -27.73
N LYS A 416 2.94 -4.11 -26.59
CA LYS A 416 1.95 -4.59 -25.61
C LYS A 416 0.59 -4.00 -25.93
N ASN A 417 -0.34 -4.83 -26.42
CA ASN A 417 -1.74 -4.46 -26.62
C ASN A 417 -2.62 -5.45 -25.86
N VAL A 418 -3.19 -5.00 -24.74
CA VAL A 418 -4.04 -5.83 -23.89
C VAL A 418 -5.49 -5.38 -24.00
N GLN A 419 -6.39 -6.35 -24.15
CA GLN A 419 -7.84 -6.13 -24.12
C GLN A 419 -8.45 -6.90 -22.94
N TYR A 420 -9.46 -6.32 -22.30
CA TYR A 420 -10.09 -6.91 -21.12
C TYR A 420 -11.59 -7.10 -21.31
N VAL A 421 -12.10 -8.20 -20.76
CA VAL A 421 -13.53 -8.50 -20.67
C VAL A 421 -13.91 -8.61 -19.19
N TYR A 422 -15.11 -8.14 -18.85
CA TYR A 422 -15.63 -8.13 -17.49
C TYR A 422 -16.95 -8.91 -17.39
N ASP A 423 -17.25 -9.45 -16.23
CA ASP A 423 -18.57 -10.01 -15.91
C ASP A 423 -19.58 -8.94 -15.48
N GLU A 424 -20.83 -9.35 -15.24
CA GLU A 424 -21.91 -8.48 -14.74
C GLU A 424 -21.65 -7.89 -13.34
N PHE A 425 -20.63 -8.37 -12.63
CA PHE A 425 -20.19 -7.88 -11.33
C PHE A 425 -18.99 -6.92 -11.46
N ASN A 426 -18.61 -6.49 -12.67
CA ASN A 426 -17.45 -5.65 -12.97
C ASN A 426 -16.11 -6.29 -12.61
N ARG A 427 -16.01 -7.63 -12.64
CA ARG A 427 -14.74 -8.34 -12.39
C ARG A 427 -14.10 -8.78 -13.70
N PRO A 428 -12.78 -8.64 -13.88
CA PRO A 428 -12.12 -8.99 -15.14
C PRO A 428 -12.07 -10.50 -15.34
N THR A 429 -12.75 -11.00 -16.38
CA THR A 429 -12.84 -12.44 -16.69
C THR A 429 -11.91 -12.88 -17.80
N GLN A 430 -11.41 -11.95 -18.62
CA GLN A 430 -10.45 -12.25 -19.67
C GLN A 430 -9.47 -11.10 -19.87
N ALA A 431 -8.21 -11.44 -20.14
CA ALA A 431 -7.20 -10.56 -20.67
C ALA A 431 -6.63 -11.17 -21.95
N THR A 432 -6.64 -10.42 -23.04
CA THR A 432 -6.12 -10.80 -24.35
C THR A 432 -4.93 -9.92 -24.67
N VAL A 433 -3.73 -10.48 -24.63
CA VAL A 433 -2.46 -9.82 -24.92
C VAL A 433 -2.09 -10.13 -26.38
N HIS A 434 -1.97 -9.08 -27.18
CA HIS A 434 -1.40 -9.13 -28.53
C HIS A 434 -0.01 -8.49 -28.48
N ASN A 435 1.01 -9.26 -28.86
CA ASN A 435 2.36 -8.75 -29.04
C ASN A 435 3.01 -9.31 -30.31
N LYS A 436 4.26 -8.92 -30.60
CA LYS A 436 5.02 -9.40 -31.77
C LYS A 436 5.22 -10.92 -31.82
N LEU A 437 4.99 -11.63 -30.73
CA LEU A 437 5.12 -13.09 -30.63
C LEU A 437 3.81 -13.83 -30.90
N GLY A 438 2.68 -13.12 -30.85
CA GLY A 438 1.37 -13.68 -31.12
C GLY A 438 0.33 -13.30 -30.08
N LEU A 439 -0.59 -14.22 -29.84
CA LEU A 439 -1.78 -14.04 -29.02
C LEU A 439 -1.61 -14.81 -27.70
N GLY A 440 -1.76 -14.12 -26.57
CA GLY A 440 -1.88 -14.73 -25.24
C GLY A 440 -3.23 -14.38 -24.63
N ILE A 441 -4.03 -15.38 -24.26
CA ILE A 441 -5.34 -15.21 -23.64
C ILE A 441 -5.31 -15.84 -22.26
N THR A 442 -5.58 -15.02 -21.24
CA THR A 442 -5.84 -15.49 -19.87
C THR A 442 -7.32 -15.32 -19.56
N THR A 443 -7.99 -16.41 -19.16
CA THR A 443 -9.42 -16.40 -18.79
C THR A 443 -9.59 -16.90 -17.36
N VAL A 444 -10.42 -16.22 -16.56
CA VAL A 444 -10.67 -16.51 -15.15
C VAL A 444 -12.15 -16.80 -14.93
N ARG A 445 -12.44 -17.86 -14.18
CA ARG A 445 -13.74 -18.10 -13.54
C ARG A 445 -13.59 -17.88 -12.05
N TYR A 446 -14.43 -17.03 -11.47
CA TYR A 446 -14.43 -16.76 -10.04
C TYR A 446 -15.23 -17.81 -9.25
N ALA A 447 -14.85 -18.02 -8.00
CA ALA A 447 -15.46 -19.01 -7.10
C ALA A 447 -16.84 -18.62 -6.57
N ASP A 448 -17.14 -17.32 -6.55
CA ASP A 448 -18.41 -16.76 -6.09
C ASP A 448 -18.76 -15.50 -6.91
N SER A 449 -19.81 -14.76 -6.55
CA SER A 449 -20.22 -13.50 -7.20
C SER A 449 -19.77 -12.24 -6.44
N VAL A 450 -19.04 -12.39 -5.35
CA VAL A 450 -18.77 -11.31 -4.38
C VAL A 450 -17.28 -11.09 -4.11
N SER A 451 -16.38 -11.91 -4.65
CA SER A 451 -14.93 -11.82 -4.45
C SER A 451 -14.17 -11.84 -5.78
N LEU A 452 -12.85 -11.59 -5.72
CA LEU A 452 -11.92 -11.80 -6.82
C LEU A 452 -11.19 -13.15 -6.72
N ARG A 453 -11.72 -14.12 -5.97
CA ARG A 453 -11.11 -15.45 -5.81
C ARG A 453 -11.31 -16.30 -7.06
N PRO A 454 -10.26 -16.66 -7.81
CA PRO A 454 -10.38 -17.53 -8.98
C PRO A 454 -10.73 -18.95 -8.54
N TYR A 455 -11.76 -19.56 -9.13
CA TYR A 455 -11.95 -21.01 -9.08
C TYR A 455 -11.08 -21.72 -10.13
N MET A 456 -10.93 -21.11 -11.30
CA MET A 456 -10.17 -21.67 -12.41
C MET A 456 -9.56 -20.56 -13.26
N VAL A 457 -8.31 -20.75 -13.69
CA VAL A 457 -7.57 -19.83 -14.55
C VAL A 457 -6.97 -20.63 -15.70
N ALA A 458 -7.36 -20.29 -16.92
CA ALA A 458 -6.69 -20.77 -18.13
C ALA A 458 -5.76 -19.66 -18.63
N SER A 459 -4.49 -19.98 -18.83
CA SER A 459 -3.48 -19.07 -19.36
C SER A 459 -2.69 -19.80 -20.46
N PRO A 460 -1.88 -19.09 -21.28
CA PRO A 460 -1.00 -19.73 -22.25
C PRO A 460 -0.21 -20.90 -21.63
N GLY A 461 -0.39 -22.11 -22.17
CA GLY A 461 0.27 -23.34 -21.77
C GLY A 461 -0.13 -23.93 -20.41
N TRP A 462 -1.09 -23.33 -19.69
CA TRP A 462 -1.42 -23.75 -18.32
C TRP A 462 -2.91 -23.66 -17.98
N LEU A 463 -3.36 -24.63 -17.19
CA LEU A 463 -4.65 -24.63 -16.53
C LEU A 463 -4.44 -24.72 -15.03
N ARG A 464 -5.03 -23.78 -14.28
CA ARG A 464 -4.95 -23.72 -12.82
C ARG A 464 -6.34 -23.79 -12.20
N THR A 465 -6.47 -24.55 -11.12
CA THR A 465 -7.72 -24.64 -10.33
C THR A 465 -7.42 -24.42 -8.87
N TYR A 466 -8.36 -23.79 -8.17
CA TYR A 466 -8.24 -23.42 -6.78
C TYR A 466 -9.44 -23.94 -6.00
N VAL A 467 -9.19 -24.38 -4.77
CA VAL A 467 -10.23 -24.73 -3.81
C VAL A 467 -10.04 -23.91 -2.54
N TYR A 468 -11.16 -23.52 -1.94
CA TYR A 468 -11.19 -22.62 -0.79
C TYR A 468 -11.94 -23.26 0.37
N ASP A 469 -11.57 -22.90 1.59
CA ASP A 469 -12.42 -23.16 2.75
C ASP A 469 -13.55 -22.11 2.88
N SER A 470 -14.37 -22.23 3.93
CA SER A 470 -15.47 -21.29 4.20
C SER A 470 -15.03 -19.87 4.55
N ASN A 471 -13.76 -19.67 4.95
CA ASN A 471 -13.20 -18.37 5.27
C ASN A 471 -12.56 -17.71 4.03
N GLY A 472 -12.55 -18.42 2.90
CA GLY A 472 -11.96 -17.95 1.65
C GLY A 472 -10.46 -18.17 1.56
N ASN A 473 -9.87 -18.99 2.45
CA ASN A 473 -8.46 -19.37 2.36
C ASN A 473 -8.27 -20.41 1.26
N VAL A 474 -7.21 -20.28 0.45
CA VAL A 474 -6.89 -21.28 -0.59
C VAL A 474 -6.39 -22.56 0.08
N THR A 475 -7.16 -23.64 0.08
CA THR A 475 -6.74 -24.93 0.68
C THR A 475 -6.06 -25.85 -0.33
N GLY A 476 -6.20 -25.58 -1.62
CA GLY A 476 -5.53 -26.35 -2.64
C GLY A 476 -5.44 -25.62 -3.98
N ILE A 477 -4.35 -25.90 -4.69
CA ILE A 477 -4.05 -25.38 -6.02
C ILE A 477 -3.62 -26.57 -6.88
N SER A 478 -4.08 -26.64 -8.12
CA SER A 478 -3.57 -27.60 -9.11
C SER A 478 -3.18 -26.83 -10.36
N GLU A 479 -1.97 -27.07 -10.85
CA GLU A 479 -1.42 -26.51 -12.08
C GLU A 479 -1.15 -27.65 -13.06
N ARG A 480 -1.75 -27.57 -14.25
CA ARG A 480 -1.58 -28.56 -15.30
C ARG A 480 -1.11 -27.89 -16.58
N PRO A 481 -0.07 -28.40 -17.23
CA PRO A 481 0.32 -27.91 -18.53
C PRO A 481 -0.73 -28.27 -19.57
N THR A 482 -0.92 -27.39 -20.55
CA THR A 482 -1.82 -27.59 -21.67
C THR A 482 -1.03 -27.54 -22.99
N THR A 483 -1.58 -28.14 -24.04
CA THR A 483 -1.05 -27.97 -25.40
C THR A 483 -1.49 -26.63 -26.02
N ASP A 484 -2.26 -25.83 -25.28
CA ASP A 484 -2.79 -24.54 -25.72
C ASP A 484 -1.80 -23.43 -25.40
N SER A 485 -0.79 -23.28 -26.24
CA SER A 485 0.28 -22.29 -26.06
C SER A 485 -0.20 -20.84 -26.16
N THR A 486 -1.43 -20.58 -26.60
CA THR A 486 -2.00 -19.22 -26.68
C THR A 486 -3.06 -18.97 -25.61
N GLY A 487 -3.63 -20.01 -25.00
CA GLY A 487 -4.75 -19.90 -24.06
C GLY A 487 -6.10 -19.65 -24.75
N ALA A 488 -6.16 -19.70 -26.09
CA ALA A 488 -7.36 -19.40 -26.87
C ALA A 488 -8.48 -20.43 -26.70
N SER A 489 -8.14 -21.67 -26.33
CA SER A 489 -9.12 -22.71 -25.99
C SER A 489 -9.67 -22.53 -24.57
N GLY A 490 -9.07 -21.65 -23.77
CA GLY A 490 -9.51 -21.34 -22.40
C GLY A 490 -9.63 -22.60 -21.56
N PHE A 491 -10.81 -22.81 -20.98
CA PHE A 491 -11.06 -23.97 -20.11
C PHE A 491 -11.25 -25.30 -20.86
N ASP A 492 -11.40 -25.25 -22.19
CA ASP A 492 -11.50 -26.42 -23.05
C ASP A 492 -10.13 -26.87 -23.60
N ALA A 493 -9.04 -26.24 -23.13
CA ALA A 493 -7.68 -26.57 -23.51
C ALA A 493 -7.34 -28.04 -23.22
N ARG A 494 -6.74 -28.70 -24.21
CA ARG A 494 -6.24 -30.07 -24.07
C ARG A 494 -5.00 -30.08 -23.15
N LEU A 495 -4.96 -31.03 -22.20
CA LEU A 495 -3.81 -31.22 -21.31
C LEU A 495 -2.57 -31.70 -22.10
N GLY A 496 -1.40 -31.18 -21.72
CA GLY A 496 -0.10 -31.57 -22.28
C GLY A 496 0.66 -32.56 -21.39
N ASP A 497 1.78 -33.07 -21.90
CA ASP A 497 2.58 -34.13 -21.26
C ASP A 497 3.60 -33.61 -20.20
N GLY A 498 3.47 -32.35 -19.77
CA GLY A 498 4.38 -31.76 -18.77
C GLY A 498 4.01 -32.13 -17.32
N ILE A 499 4.89 -31.75 -16.39
CA ILE A 499 4.71 -32.00 -14.96
C ILE A 499 3.46 -31.27 -14.44
N SER A 500 2.54 -32.03 -13.84
CA SER A 500 1.41 -31.48 -13.09
C SER A 500 1.84 -31.19 -11.66
N ARG A 501 1.56 -29.98 -11.17
CA ARG A 501 1.84 -29.59 -9.78
C ARG A 501 0.55 -29.47 -8.99
N SER A 502 0.55 -29.90 -7.75
CA SER A 502 -0.53 -29.60 -6.83
C SER A 502 -0.02 -29.21 -5.45
N TYR A 503 -0.77 -28.33 -4.80
CA TYR A 503 -0.44 -27.77 -3.52
C TYR A 503 -1.59 -28.01 -2.56
N GLY A 504 -1.27 -28.37 -1.31
CA GLY A 504 -2.24 -28.45 -0.23
C GLY A 504 -1.82 -27.52 0.89
N LEU A 505 -2.75 -26.69 1.37
CA LEU A 505 -2.50 -25.70 2.41
C LEU A 505 -3.45 -25.91 3.59
N VAL A 506 -2.94 -25.71 4.79
CA VAL A 506 -3.72 -25.79 6.04
C VAL A 506 -3.54 -24.50 6.82
N TYR A 507 -4.65 -24.00 7.35
CA TYR A 507 -4.73 -22.75 8.07
C TYR A 507 -5.10 -22.99 9.54
N ASN A 508 -4.67 -22.09 10.41
CA ASN A 508 -5.18 -22.04 11.78
C ASN A 508 -6.54 -21.30 11.81
N SER A 509 -7.13 -21.17 13.00
CA SER A 509 -8.41 -20.45 13.20
C SER A 509 -8.31 -18.94 12.94
N ALA A 510 -7.10 -18.39 12.80
CA ALA A 510 -6.83 -17.01 12.44
C ALA A 510 -6.54 -16.85 10.93
N ASN A 511 -6.84 -17.85 10.08
CA ASN A 511 -6.58 -17.80 8.64
C ASN A 511 -5.10 -17.65 8.25
N GLN A 512 -4.18 -18.09 9.11
CA GLN A 512 -2.75 -18.06 8.82
C GLN A 512 -2.29 -19.44 8.36
N VAL A 513 -1.46 -19.50 7.31
CA VAL A 513 -0.88 -20.75 6.81
C VAL A 513 0.02 -21.37 7.89
N THR A 514 -0.26 -22.62 8.26
CA THR A 514 0.53 -23.41 9.23
C THR A 514 1.21 -24.61 8.59
N PHE A 515 0.74 -25.03 7.41
CA PHE A 515 1.33 -26.13 6.68
C PHE A 515 1.05 -25.98 5.19
N ALA A 516 2.06 -26.34 4.39
CA ALA A 516 1.97 -26.39 2.94
C ALA A 516 2.69 -27.64 2.43
N GLN A 517 2.14 -28.28 1.43
CA GLN A 517 2.75 -29.41 0.74
C GLN A 517 2.63 -29.24 -0.77
N MET A 518 3.58 -29.82 -1.50
CA MET A 518 3.64 -29.78 -2.95
C MET A 518 3.87 -31.18 -3.52
N TYR A 519 3.09 -31.52 -4.53
CA TYR A 519 3.21 -32.74 -5.31
C TYR A 519 3.54 -32.40 -6.76
N GLU A 520 4.42 -33.19 -7.37
CA GLU A 520 4.67 -33.19 -8.81
C GLU A 520 4.34 -34.58 -9.35
N ASP A 521 3.41 -34.67 -10.29
CA ASP A 521 2.86 -35.92 -10.84
C ASP A 521 2.47 -36.93 -9.76
N GLY A 522 1.83 -36.43 -8.70
CA GLY A 522 1.37 -37.23 -7.55
C GLY A 522 2.46 -37.63 -6.56
N ARG A 523 3.72 -37.23 -6.77
CA ARG A 523 4.84 -37.49 -5.85
C ARG A 523 5.09 -36.27 -4.96
N LEU A 524 5.18 -36.48 -3.64
CA LEU A 524 5.49 -35.42 -2.68
C LEU A 524 6.91 -34.86 -2.91
N THR A 525 6.99 -33.61 -3.34
CA THR A 525 8.25 -32.93 -3.68
C THR A 525 8.65 -31.89 -2.64
N GLY A 526 7.69 -31.25 -1.98
CA GLY A 526 7.95 -30.28 -0.90
C GLY A 526 6.94 -30.39 0.25
N GLU A 527 7.39 -30.12 1.46
CA GLU A 527 6.56 -30.12 2.66
C GLU A 527 7.12 -29.13 3.70
N TRP A 528 6.30 -28.16 4.12
CA TRP A 528 6.71 -27.08 5.00
C TRP A 528 5.70 -26.86 6.12
N GLY A 529 6.20 -26.60 7.33
CA GLY A 529 5.41 -26.16 8.48
C GLY A 529 5.74 -24.73 8.87
N GLY A 530 4.73 -23.92 9.17
CA GLY A 530 4.85 -22.57 9.70
C GLY A 530 4.34 -22.50 11.13
N THR A 531 5.00 -21.72 11.99
CA THR A 531 4.47 -21.38 13.32
C THR A 531 4.47 -19.87 13.52
N GLN A 532 3.57 -19.39 14.36
CA GLN A 532 3.50 -17.99 14.76
C GLN A 532 4.11 -17.76 16.15
N ASP A 533 4.52 -16.53 16.41
CA ASP A 533 4.99 -16.08 17.72
C ASP A 533 3.85 -15.43 18.53
N GLN A 534 4.19 -14.82 19.66
CA GLN A 534 3.23 -14.20 20.57
C GLN A 534 2.64 -12.90 20.03
N THR A 535 3.17 -12.34 18.93
CA THR A 535 2.63 -11.17 18.24
C THR A 535 1.77 -11.58 17.04
N GLY A 536 1.61 -12.89 16.81
CA GLY A 536 0.86 -13.44 15.67
C GLY A 536 1.61 -13.41 14.35
N ASN A 537 2.87 -12.97 14.34
CA ASN A 537 3.73 -13.00 13.15
C ASN A 537 4.33 -14.37 12.94
N LEU A 538 4.79 -14.63 11.72
CA LEU A 538 5.60 -15.80 11.43
C LEU A 538 6.81 -15.84 12.38
N ARG A 539 7.01 -17.01 12.99
CA ARG A 539 8.11 -17.31 13.91
C ARG A 539 9.10 -18.25 13.28
N SER A 540 8.63 -19.29 12.61
CA SER A 540 9.52 -20.30 12.04
C SER A 540 8.93 -20.93 10.79
N ILE A 541 9.79 -21.27 9.85
CA ILE A 541 9.50 -22.18 8.75
C ILE A 541 10.36 -23.43 8.93
N LEU A 542 9.73 -24.60 8.94
CA LEU A 542 10.36 -25.92 8.96
C LEU A 542 10.17 -26.58 7.61
N ASP A 543 11.25 -26.85 6.88
CA ASP A 543 11.24 -27.78 5.76
C ASP A 543 11.28 -29.21 6.33
N ARG A 544 10.15 -29.91 6.22
CA ARG A 544 9.98 -31.23 6.85
C ARG A 544 10.68 -32.35 6.09
N LYS A 545 11.06 -32.12 4.83
CA LYS A 545 11.81 -33.11 4.03
C LYS A 545 13.29 -33.11 4.39
N THR A 546 13.85 -31.93 4.62
CA THR A 546 15.26 -31.76 5.01
C THR A 546 15.45 -31.74 6.52
N GLY A 547 14.38 -31.49 7.29
CA GLY A 547 14.44 -31.29 8.74
C GLY A 547 15.05 -29.95 9.16
N THR A 548 15.26 -29.03 8.20
CA THR A 548 15.88 -27.73 8.45
C THR A 548 14.83 -26.68 8.81
N SER A 549 15.17 -25.75 9.70
CA SER A 549 14.29 -24.65 10.07
C SER A 549 15.03 -23.33 10.16
N ILE A 550 14.32 -22.25 9.83
CA ILE A 550 14.75 -20.88 10.10
C ILE A 550 13.73 -20.26 11.06
N ASN A 551 14.22 -19.56 12.09
CA ASN A 551 13.47 -19.13 13.26
C ASN A 551 13.74 -17.64 13.56
N MET A 552 12.69 -16.82 13.60
CA MET A 552 12.67 -15.51 14.23
C MET A 552 12.46 -15.72 15.73
N ARG A 553 13.55 -15.70 16.48
CA ARG A 553 13.53 -16.06 17.91
C ARG A 553 12.92 -14.96 18.76
N LEU A 554 13.25 -13.72 18.44
CA LEU A 554 12.89 -12.54 19.23
C LEU A 554 12.54 -11.39 18.30
N ARG A 555 11.60 -10.57 18.76
CA ARG A 555 11.21 -9.29 18.17
C ARG A 555 11.26 -8.21 19.24
N ASP A 556 11.40 -6.97 18.82
CA ASP A 556 11.19 -5.81 19.69
C ASP A 556 9.71 -5.43 19.81
N THR A 557 9.41 -4.35 20.52
CA THR A 557 8.03 -3.88 20.75
C THR A 557 7.37 -3.22 19.53
N ALA A 558 8.12 -2.97 18.45
CA ALA A 558 7.58 -2.63 17.14
C ALA A 558 7.49 -3.87 16.22
N HIS A 559 7.63 -5.06 16.78
CA HIS A 559 7.61 -6.35 16.08
C HIS A 559 8.73 -6.55 15.06
N ARG A 560 9.81 -5.76 15.10
CA ARG A 560 10.99 -5.96 14.24
C ARG A 560 11.82 -7.11 14.77
N VAL A 561 12.32 -7.98 13.90
CA VAL A 561 13.12 -9.13 14.33
C VAL A 561 14.46 -8.66 14.91
N ILE A 562 14.87 -9.18 16.06
CA ILE A 562 16.18 -8.85 16.68
C ILE A 562 17.09 -10.08 16.83
N THR A 563 16.54 -11.27 16.61
CA THR A 563 17.30 -12.53 16.58
C THR A 563 16.72 -13.50 15.56
N ILE A 564 17.55 -13.96 14.65
CA ILE A 564 17.25 -15.01 13.67
C ILE A 564 18.21 -16.18 13.91
N GLU A 565 17.70 -17.40 13.81
CA GLU A 565 18.48 -18.63 13.89
C GLU A 565 18.10 -19.56 12.74
N GLY A 566 19.08 -20.03 11.99
CA GLY A 566 18.88 -21.04 10.96
C GLY A 566 19.92 -22.16 11.05
N PRO A 567 19.95 -23.06 10.07
CA PRO A 567 20.85 -24.21 10.10
C PRO A 567 22.32 -23.75 10.07
N GLY A 568 22.99 -23.85 11.22
CA GLY A 568 24.39 -23.49 11.33
C GLY A 568 24.68 -22.00 11.50
N PHE A 569 23.69 -21.14 11.76
CA PHE A 569 23.93 -19.71 11.97
C PHE A 569 22.97 -19.00 12.93
N PHE A 570 23.42 -17.83 13.42
CA PHE A 570 22.62 -16.84 14.12
C PHE A 570 22.80 -15.46 13.51
N ALA A 571 21.75 -14.64 13.46
CA ALA A 571 21.83 -13.24 13.07
C ALA A 571 21.13 -12.34 14.10
N ASN A 572 21.72 -11.17 14.37
CA ASN A 572 21.24 -10.20 15.34
C ASN A 572 21.25 -8.79 14.72
N PRO A 573 20.15 -8.40 14.05
CA PRO A 573 19.91 -7.01 13.68
C PRO A 573 19.60 -6.16 14.93
N ALA A 574 19.99 -4.88 14.89
CA ALA A 574 19.63 -3.88 15.90
C ALA A 574 19.19 -2.59 15.22
N TYR A 575 18.23 -1.90 15.83
CA TYR A 575 17.61 -0.71 15.25
C TYR A 575 17.79 0.52 16.15
N ASP A 576 17.79 1.69 15.53
CA ASP A 576 17.67 2.94 16.28
C ASP A 576 16.22 3.27 16.67
N ILE A 577 16.08 4.38 17.37
CA ILE A 577 14.81 4.95 17.83
C ILE A 577 13.89 5.42 16.71
N ARG A 578 14.36 5.49 15.45
CA ARG A 578 13.54 5.85 14.28
C ARG A 578 13.04 4.65 13.50
N GLY A 579 13.48 3.43 13.78
CA GLY A 579 13.13 2.31 12.92
C GLY A 579 14.31 1.62 12.25
N ARG A 580 15.45 2.32 12.12
CA ARG A 580 16.47 2.03 11.10
C ARG A 580 17.53 1.07 11.60
N LEU A 581 17.99 0.16 10.74
CA LEU A 581 18.98 -0.86 11.08
C LEU A 581 20.36 -0.24 11.31
N THR A 582 20.84 -0.22 12.56
CA THR A 582 22.15 0.34 12.90
C THR A 582 23.28 -0.68 12.82
N THR A 583 23.00 -1.92 13.22
CA THR A 583 23.99 -2.99 13.19
C THR A 583 23.38 -4.30 12.75
N PHE A 584 24.14 -5.11 12.02
CA PHE A 584 23.80 -6.49 11.68
C PHE A 584 24.97 -7.39 12.04
N GLN A 585 24.75 -8.30 12.99
CA GLN A 585 25.73 -9.31 13.36
C GLN A 585 25.29 -10.66 12.83
N TYR A 586 26.21 -11.42 12.22
CA TYR A 586 25.93 -12.75 11.69
C TYR A 586 27.03 -13.72 12.11
N GLN A 587 26.64 -14.79 12.81
CA GLN A 587 27.53 -15.81 13.31
C GLN A 587 27.26 -17.13 12.62
N GLU A 588 28.29 -17.73 12.05
CA GLU A 588 28.25 -19.10 11.56
C GLU A 588 28.93 -20.05 12.53
N TYR A 589 28.32 -21.21 12.72
CA TYR A 589 28.94 -22.32 13.41
C TYR A 589 29.94 -23.06 12.51
N PRO A 590 30.96 -23.71 13.10
CA PRO A 590 31.83 -24.61 12.35
C PRO A 590 31.03 -25.70 11.64
N GLY A 591 31.23 -25.84 10.33
CA GLY A 591 30.64 -26.92 9.55
C GLY A 591 31.43 -27.22 8.27
N PRO A 592 31.14 -28.32 7.57
CA PRO A 592 31.92 -28.73 6.40
C PRO A 592 31.96 -27.68 5.29
N LEU A 593 30.85 -26.94 5.09
CA LEU A 593 30.71 -25.93 4.03
C LEU A 593 31.55 -24.67 4.26
N ASN A 594 31.89 -24.34 5.51
CA ASN A 594 32.78 -23.23 5.86
C ASN A 594 34.15 -23.70 6.34
N GLY A 595 34.57 -24.91 5.96
CA GLY A 595 35.89 -25.45 6.30
C GLY A 595 36.07 -25.75 7.79
N ASN A 596 34.98 -25.98 8.52
CA ASN A 596 34.94 -26.13 9.98
C ASN A 596 35.45 -24.90 10.73
N VAL A 597 35.20 -23.70 10.20
CA VAL A 597 35.60 -22.44 10.81
C VAL A 597 34.38 -21.71 11.36
N LYS A 598 34.42 -21.32 12.63
CA LYS A 598 33.42 -20.39 13.19
C LYS A 598 33.70 -19.00 12.59
N ARG A 599 32.70 -18.34 12.01
CA ARG A 599 32.85 -16.99 11.44
C ARG A 599 31.87 -16.03 12.09
N PHE A 600 32.28 -14.78 12.30
CA PHE A 600 31.43 -13.76 12.87
C PHE A 600 31.59 -12.45 12.10
N LEU A 601 30.55 -12.09 11.35
CA LEU A 601 30.41 -10.82 10.63
C LEU A 601 29.74 -9.79 11.55
N LYS A 602 30.26 -8.57 11.55
CA LYS A 602 29.62 -7.39 12.15
C LYS A 602 29.56 -6.31 11.09
N VAL A 603 28.37 -5.84 10.75
CA VAL A 603 28.13 -4.71 9.84
C VAL A 603 27.55 -3.56 10.65
N ASN A 604 28.09 -2.36 10.49
CA ASN A 604 27.58 -1.12 11.08
C ASN A 604 27.16 -0.17 9.97
N TYR A 605 25.98 0.42 10.11
CA TYR A 605 25.41 1.40 9.20
C TYR A 605 25.48 2.79 9.83
N THR A 606 25.74 3.79 9.00
CA THR A 606 25.73 5.20 9.38
C THR A 606 24.73 5.94 8.51
N TYR A 607 23.96 6.82 9.13
CA TYR A 607 22.86 7.53 8.49
C TYR A 607 23.12 9.03 8.48
N SER A 608 22.74 9.69 7.40
CA SER A 608 22.53 11.14 7.42
C SER A 608 21.26 11.47 8.21
N ALA A 609 21.13 12.75 8.58
CA ALA A 609 19.97 13.24 9.33
C ALA A 609 18.65 12.96 8.59
N ASP A 610 18.67 12.98 7.24
CA ASP A 610 17.50 12.75 6.37
C ASP A 610 17.07 11.28 6.28
N GLY A 611 17.77 10.36 6.95
CA GLY A 611 17.38 8.95 6.98
C GLY A 611 18.13 8.06 5.98
N ARG A 612 18.92 8.62 5.07
CA ARG A 612 19.68 7.83 4.08
C ARG A 612 20.91 7.19 4.71
N VAL A 613 21.27 5.99 4.28
CA VAL A 613 22.56 5.41 4.66
C VAL A 613 23.65 6.14 3.90
N VAL A 614 24.64 6.67 4.63
CA VAL A 614 25.79 7.38 4.06
C VAL A 614 27.09 6.61 4.18
N GLY A 615 27.08 5.48 4.89
CA GLY A 615 28.24 4.64 5.05
C GLY A 615 27.88 3.31 5.70
N ARG A 616 28.64 2.28 5.34
CA ARG A 616 28.64 0.99 6.04
C ARG A 616 30.07 0.49 6.19
N THR A 617 30.36 -0.14 7.32
CA THR A 617 31.64 -0.80 7.58
C THR A 617 31.40 -2.19 8.12
N ALA A 618 32.31 -3.12 7.86
CA ALA A 618 32.20 -4.44 8.45
C ALA A 618 33.53 -5.07 8.82
N THR A 619 33.44 -6.00 9.75
CA THR A 619 34.54 -6.85 10.19
C THR A 619 34.12 -8.30 10.21
N VAL A 620 35.05 -9.21 9.96
CA VAL A 620 34.90 -10.65 10.16
C VAL A 620 35.95 -11.15 11.14
N SER A 621 35.54 -11.92 12.14
CA SER A 621 36.46 -12.72 12.97
C SER A 621 36.25 -14.22 12.72
N THR A 622 37.35 -14.97 12.77
CA THR A 622 37.36 -16.44 12.61
C THR A 622 37.79 -17.12 13.89
N ASN A 623 37.08 -18.16 14.33
CA ASN A 623 37.39 -18.95 15.53
C ASN A 623 37.63 -18.10 16.80
N LEU A 624 36.83 -17.04 16.98
CA LEU A 624 36.98 -16.07 18.08
C LEU A 624 38.32 -15.31 18.08
N GLY A 625 39.00 -15.27 16.92
CA GLY A 625 40.18 -14.44 16.68
C GLY A 625 39.83 -12.94 16.55
N PRO A 626 40.82 -12.11 16.22
CA PRO A 626 40.60 -10.67 16.06
C PRO A 626 39.64 -10.37 14.90
N ASP A 627 38.90 -9.28 15.05
CA ASP A 627 38.05 -8.74 13.99
C ASP A 627 38.95 -8.14 12.88
N VAL A 628 38.75 -8.59 11.65
CA VAL A 628 39.46 -8.12 10.45
C VAL A 628 38.48 -7.34 9.59
N SER A 629 38.82 -6.10 9.23
CA SER A 629 38.00 -5.30 8.32
C SER A 629 37.92 -5.93 6.93
N ILE A 630 36.73 -5.91 6.34
CA ILE A 630 36.46 -6.42 4.99
C ILE A 630 36.05 -5.29 4.04
N GLY A 631 36.30 -5.47 2.74
CA GLY A 631 35.94 -4.50 1.71
C GLY A 631 34.45 -4.52 1.36
N SER A 632 33.93 -3.45 0.75
CA SER A 632 32.51 -3.31 0.39
C SER A 632 31.98 -4.50 -0.43
N ASP A 633 32.71 -4.96 -1.45
CA ASP A 633 32.34 -6.12 -2.26
C ASP A 633 32.16 -7.42 -1.46
N GLU A 634 32.90 -7.56 -0.35
CA GLU A 634 32.75 -8.72 0.52
C GLU A 634 31.52 -8.56 1.40
N ILE A 635 31.25 -7.34 1.91
CA ILE A 635 30.03 -7.01 2.66
C ILE A 635 28.80 -7.37 1.83
N ASP A 636 28.72 -6.90 0.58
CA ASP A 636 27.59 -7.20 -0.32
C ASP A 636 27.35 -8.70 -0.44
N LYS A 637 28.40 -9.50 -0.68
CA LYS A 637 28.26 -10.95 -0.79
C LYS A 637 27.70 -11.60 0.48
N TRP A 638 28.15 -11.17 1.65
CA TRP A 638 27.62 -11.69 2.91
C TRP A 638 26.13 -11.37 3.05
N LEU A 639 25.74 -10.12 2.78
CA LEU A 639 24.37 -9.66 2.92
C LEU A 639 23.44 -10.29 1.87
N ASP A 640 23.85 -10.32 0.61
CA ASP A 640 23.10 -10.95 -0.49
C ASP A 640 22.88 -12.44 -0.25
N ASN A 641 23.93 -13.16 0.18
CA ASN A 641 23.81 -14.59 0.49
C ASN A 641 22.83 -14.81 1.65
N PHE A 642 22.90 -13.97 2.68
CA PHE A 642 21.96 -14.03 3.79
C PHE A 642 20.53 -13.77 3.33
N GLU A 643 20.28 -12.69 2.59
CA GLU A 643 18.95 -12.35 2.05
C GLU A 643 18.41 -13.38 1.07
N SER A 644 19.30 -14.11 0.38
CA SER A 644 18.96 -15.20 -0.52
C SER A 644 18.78 -16.55 0.19
N GLY A 645 18.91 -16.57 1.52
CA GLY A 645 18.68 -17.77 2.34
C GLY A 645 19.79 -18.82 2.20
N VAL A 646 20.97 -18.41 1.75
CA VAL A 646 22.16 -19.27 1.67
C VAL A 646 22.73 -19.47 3.07
N ALA A 647 22.87 -20.73 3.47
CA ALA A 647 23.44 -21.10 4.76
C ALA A 647 24.56 -22.14 4.55
N PRO A 648 25.82 -21.85 4.98
CA PRO A 648 26.32 -20.58 5.55
C PRO A 648 26.36 -19.42 4.54
N ALA A 649 26.10 -18.18 4.98
CA ALA A 649 26.08 -17.00 4.10
C ALA A 649 27.48 -16.51 3.68
N GLY A 650 28.51 -16.83 4.46
CA GLY A 650 29.86 -16.36 4.20
C GLY A 650 30.47 -17.04 2.98
N PRO A 651 31.21 -16.28 2.14
CA PRO A 651 31.80 -16.81 0.91
C PRO A 651 32.81 -17.95 1.18
N PRO A 652 33.05 -18.87 0.24
CA PRO A 652 33.97 -20.00 0.43
C PRO A 652 35.40 -19.56 0.82
N VAL A 653 36.03 -20.31 1.74
CA VAL A 653 37.31 -19.97 2.40
C VAL A 653 38.50 -19.84 1.43
N ASN A 654 38.40 -20.36 0.20
CA ASN A 654 39.51 -20.52 -0.75
C ASN A 654 39.36 -19.74 -2.07
N LEU A 655 38.41 -18.80 -2.18
CA LEU A 655 38.16 -18.08 -3.43
C LEU A 655 38.12 -16.55 -3.21
N LEU A 656 39.21 -15.88 -3.57
CA LEU A 656 39.14 -14.49 -4.04
C LEU A 656 38.49 -14.49 -5.45
N GLY A 657 37.15 -14.37 -5.50
CA GLY A 657 36.33 -14.47 -6.73
C GLY A 657 36.08 -15.93 -7.13
N TRP A 658 34.90 -16.40 -7.55
CA TRP A 658 33.74 -15.85 -8.27
C TRP A 658 32.45 -16.39 -7.60
N VAL A 659 31.34 -15.65 -7.48
CA VAL A 659 30.42 -15.28 -8.57
C VAL A 659 30.37 -13.77 -8.73
N LYS A 660 30.87 -13.27 -9.87
CA LYS A 660 30.33 -12.07 -10.48
C LYS A 660 29.15 -12.51 -11.34
N ALA A 661 27.93 -12.23 -10.93
CA ALA A 661 27.03 -11.60 -11.89
C ALA A 661 27.47 -10.13 -11.93
N LEU A 662 27.66 -9.62 -13.14
CA LEU A 662 28.15 -8.26 -13.38
C LEU A 662 27.28 -7.26 -12.62
N GLN A 663 27.84 -6.64 -11.56
CA GLN A 663 27.36 -5.36 -11.12
C GLN A 663 28.45 -4.29 -11.17
N PHE A 664 28.41 -3.54 -12.28
CA PHE A 664 28.60 -2.10 -12.21
C PHE A 664 27.28 -1.57 -11.60
N VAL A 665 27.28 -1.20 -10.32
CA VAL A 665 26.20 -0.39 -9.75
C VAL A 665 26.67 1.03 -9.96
N GLN A 666 25.86 1.89 -10.57
CA GLN A 666 25.93 3.25 -10.06
C GLN A 666 25.30 3.21 -8.70
N GLU A 667 26.04 3.61 -7.68
CA GLU A 667 25.48 3.88 -6.36
C GLU A 667 24.21 4.73 -6.48
N GLN A 668 23.04 4.09 -6.48
CA GLN A 668 21.99 4.53 -5.58
C GLN A 668 22.49 4.15 -4.18
N GLY A 669 22.27 5.03 -3.20
CA GLY A 669 22.94 4.97 -1.91
C GLY A 669 22.91 3.59 -1.25
N LEU A 670 23.88 3.33 -0.39
CA LEU A 670 23.96 2.10 0.41
C LEU A 670 22.58 1.73 0.99
N GLU A 671 22.18 0.47 0.90
CA GLU A 671 20.95 -0.01 1.54
C GLU A 671 21.29 -0.94 2.72
N PRO A 672 20.51 -0.91 3.82
CA PRO A 672 20.66 -1.87 4.90
C PRO A 672 20.13 -3.25 4.48
N VAL A 673 20.77 -4.31 4.98
CA VAL A 673 20.25 -5.67 4.83
C VAL A 673 18.82 -5.79 5.35
N CYS A 674 17.98 -6.55 4.65
CA CYS A 674 16.64 -6.94 5.04
C CYS A 674 16.68 -8.23 5.89
N PRO A 675 16.55 -8.15 7.23
CA PRO A 675 16.71 -9.33 8.08
C PRO A 675 15.65 -10.40 7.81
N GLU A 676 14.40 -10.00 7.56
CA GLU A 676 13.28 -10.91 7.33
C GLU A 676 13.34 -11.60 5.94
N CYS A 677 14.05 -11.01 4.97
CA CYS A 677 14.14 -11.54 3.61
C CYS A 677 14.80 -12.93 3.54
N ALA A 678 15.75 -13.22 4.44
CA ALA A 678 16.41 -14.52 4.53
C ALA A 678 15.44 -15.68 4.79
N ILE A 679 14.30 -15.41 5.44
CA ILE A 679 13.29 -16.42 5.74
C ILE A 679 12.38 -16.63 4.52
N ALA A 680 12.02 -15.53 3.86
CA ALA A 680 11.28 -15.58 2.61
C ALA A 680 12.03 -16.38 1.54
N SER A 681 13.32 -16.14 1.37
CA SER A 681 14.17 -16.80 0.38
C SER A 681 14.63 -18.20 0.79
N GLY A 682 14.92 -18.43 2.08
CA GLY A 682 15.33 -19.74 2.61
C GLY A 682 14.26 -20.83 2.44
N ALA A 683 12.99 -20.42 2.31
CA ALA A 683 11.89 -21.33 2.00
C ALA A 683 11.71 -21.60 0.49
N ARG A 684 12.48 -20.92 -0.38
CA ARG A 684 12.52 -20.96 -1.88
C ARG A 684 11.17 -21.10 -2.58
N PHE A 685 10.55 -22.28 -2.51
CA PHE A 685 9.25 -22.60 -3.10
C PHE A 685 8.05 -22.43 -2.15
N ALA A 686 8.24 -22.53 -0.83
CA ALA A 686 7.15 -22.25 0.12
C ALA A 686 6.72 -20.78 0.07
N TRP A 687 7.61 -19.87 -0.34
CA TRP A 687 7.28 -18.46 -0.54
C TRP A 687 6.36 -18.25 -1.72
N LEU A 688 6.57 -18.93 -2.85
CA LEU A 688 5.61 -18.94 -3.96
C LEU A 688 4.25 -19.44 -3.48
N VAL A 689 4.20 -20.54 -2.73
CA VAL A 689 2.96 -21.09 -2.15
C VAL A 689 2.31 -20.11 -1.17
N TYR A 690 3.11 -19.38 -0.39
CA TYR A 690 2.65 -18.35 0.54
C TYR A 690 2.11 -17.11 -0.21
N GLN A 691 2.74 -16.70 -1.31
CA GLN A 691 2.23 -15.64 -2.17
C GLN A 691 0.92 -16.04 -2.85
N LEU A 692 0.81 -17.28 -3.33
CA LEU A 692 -0.44 -17.81 -3.90
C LEU A 692 -1.56 -17.93 -2.86
N ALA A 693 -1.20 -18.23 -1.61
CA ALA A 693 -2.14 -18.26 -0.50
C ALA A 693 -2.68 -16.87 -0.15
N LYS A 694 -1.80 -15.84 -0.20
CA LYS A 694 -2.15 -14.45 0.11
C LYS A 694 -2.84 -13.73 -1.03
N ASP A 695 -2.44 -14.02 -2.27
CA ASP A 695 -2.95 -13.41 -3.49
C ASP A 695 -3.12 -14.49 -4.57
N PRO A 696 -4.30 -15.14 -4.63
CA PRO A 696 -4.57 -16.18 -5.62
C PRO A 696 -4.57 -15.65 -7.08
N MET A 697 -4.68 -14.33 -7.25
CA MET A 697 -4.60 -13.66 -8.55
C MET A 697 -3.16 -13.33 -8.98
N TRP A 698 -2.16 -13.63 -8.12
CA TRP A 698 -0.74 -13.38 -8.39
C TRP A 698 -0.25 -14.04 -9.69
N VAL A 699 -0.73 -15.24 -10.04
CA VAL A 699 -0.31 -15.92 -11.28
C VAL A 699 -0.90 -15.27 -12.54
N ALA A 700 -1.94 -14.46 -12.40
CA ALA A 700 -2.56 -13.71 -13.49
C ALA A 700 -2.03 -12.27 -13.58
N LYS A 701 -0.81 -12.02 -13.05
CA LYS A 701 -0.18 -10.69 -12.99
C LYS A 701 -0.03 -10.04 -14.36
N ASN A 702 0.38 -10.81 -15.38
CA ASN A 702 0.63 -10.33 -16.74
C ASN A 702 -0.65 -10.18 -17.61
N GLY A 703 -1.78 -9.82 -16.99
CA GLY A 703 -3.06 -9.67 -17.66
C GLY A 703 -4.18 -9.23 -16.73
N ILE A 704 -4.92 -10.19 -16.16
CA ILE A 704 -6.17 -9.91 -15.41
C ILE A 704 -5.92 -9.00 -14.20
N ARG A 705 -4.82 -9.23 -13.46
CA ARG A 705 -4.49 -8.40 -12.29
C ARG A 705 -4.27 -6.94 -12.65
N GLN A 706 -3.68 -6.68 -13.81
CA GLN A 706 -3.47 -5.33 -14.31
C GLN A 706 -4.80 -4.57 -14.48
N ALA A 707 -5.85 -5.23 -14.95
CA ALA A 707 -7.19 -4.64 -15.01
C ALA A 707 -7.77 -4.33 -13.62
N THR A 708 -7.48 -5.17 -12.62
CA THR A 708 -7.87 -4.93 -11.22
C THR A 708 -7.13 -3.73 -10.63
N GLU A 709 -5.81 -3.63 -10.85
CA GLU A 709 -4.95 -2.56 -10.32
C GLU A 709 -5.14 -1.22 -11.06
N ALA A 710 -5.35 -1.24 -12.39
CA ALA A 710 -5.58 -0.04 -13.18
C ALA A 710 -6.85 0.72 -12.79
N LYS A 711 -7.81 0.04 -12.15
CA LYS A 711 -8.98 0.68 -11.54
C LYS A 711 -8.58 1.63 -10.40
N GLN A 712 -7.47 1.35 -9.71
CA GLN A 712 -6.92 2.17 -8.64
C GLN A 712 -6.00 3.27 -9.17
N CYS A 713 -5.11 2.95 -10.13
CA CYS A 713 -4.19 3.88 -10.78
C CYS A 713 -3.42 3.17 -11.92
N LYS A 714 -3.22 3.77 -13.10
CA LYS A 714 -2.16 3.35 -14.04
C LYS A 714 -1.25 4.52 -14.41
N PRO A 715 0.09 4.43 -14.22
CA PRO A 715 1.00 5.52 -14.55
C PRO A 715 0.83 5.87 -16.01
N THR A 716 0.27 7.06 -16.28
CA THR A 716 0.50 7.65 -17.59
C THR A 716 1.84 8.31 -17.53
N GLY A 717 2.85 7.54 -17.92
CA GLY A 717 4.20 8.04 -18.01
C GLY A 717 4.19 9.37 -18.77
N ALA A 718 4.74 10.39 -18.12
CA ALA A 718 5.58 11.38 -18.79
C ALA A 718 6.93 10.75 -19.21
N ASN A 719 7.00 9.42 -19.27
CA ASN A 719 8.19 8.61 -19.15
C ASN A 719 8.48 7.98 -20.50
N ASN A 720 9.57 8.45 -21.13
CA ASN A 720 10.58 7.78 -21.96
C ASN A 720 10.22 6.54 -22.82
N ALA A 721 8.97 6.29 -23.16
CA ALA A 721 8.58 5.10 -23.91
C ALA A 721 9.07 5.12 -25.38
N GLY A 722 9.76 6.18 -25.83
CA GLY A 722 10.55 6.20 -27.07
C GLY A 722 12.08 6.25 -26.87
N ASN A 723 12.55 6.26 -25.63
CA ASN A 723 13.95 6.43 -25.23
C ASN A 723 14.54 5.15 -24.62
N ILE A 724 13.78 4.06 -24.44
CA ILE A 724 14.35 2.79 -23.97
C ILE A 724 14.86 1.98 -25.18
N ARG A 725 16.14 1.61 -25.16
CA ARG A 725 16.77 0.76 -26.18
C ARG A 725 17.18 -0.56 -25.55
N PHE A 726 16.56 -1.65 -25.99
CA PHE A 726 16.91 -2.98 -25.56
C PHE A 726 18.05 -3.57 -26.40
N GLN A 727 19.12 -4.01 -25.75
CA GLN A 727 20.21 -4.76 -26.37
C GLN A 727 19.84 -6.26 -26.44
N THR A 728 18.74 -6.59 -27.13
CA THR A 728 18.08 -7.90 -27.11
C THR A 728 19.03 -9.08 -27.31
N THR A 729 20.02 -8.93 -28.19
CA THR A 729 21.01 -9.97 -28.51
C THR A 729 21.90 -10.37 -27.33
N HIS A 730 22.02 -9.52 -26.30
CA HIS A 730 22.86 -9.80 -25.14
C HIS A 730 22.25 -10.82 -24.17
N TYR A 731 20.92 -10.99 -24.19
CA TYR A 731 20.23 -11.76 -23.16
C TYR A 731 19.11 -12.67 -23.64
N ALA A 732 18.63 -12.50 -24.88
CA ALA A 732 17.52 -13.29 -25.42
C ALA A 732 17.71 -14.81 -25.28
N SER A 733 18.85 -15.33 -25.72
CA SER A 733 19.14 -16.76 -25.67
C SER A 733 19.18 -17.35 -24.25
N ARG A 734 19.51 -16.52 -23.25
CA ARG A 734 19.57 -16.95 -21.85
C ARG A 734 18.19 -16.96 -21.19
N LEU A 735 17.34 -15.99 -21.52
CA LEU A 735 15.95 -15.97 -21.08
C LEU A 735 15.19 -17.17 -21.66
N GLU A 736 15.33 -17.41 -22.96
CA GLU A 736 14.66 -18.51 -23.67
C GLU A 736 15.05 -19.88 -23.10
N GLN A 737 16.32 -20.07 -22.68
CA GLN A 737 16.79 -21.30 -22.05
C GLN A 737 16.14 -21.60 -20.68
N GLU A 738 15.73 -20.56 -19.96
CA GLU A 738 15.10 -20.67 -18.64
C GLU A 738 13.56 -20.61 -18.75
N GLY A 739 13.02 -20.68 -19.97
CA GLY A 739 11.58 -20.61 -20.21
C GLY A 739 10.99 -19.22 -20.03
N VAL A 740 11.81 -18.17 -19.98
CA VAL A 740 11.37 -16.78 -19.87
C VAL A 740 11.23 -16.16 -21.25
N ASN A 741 10.08 -15.56 -21.52
CA ASN A 741 9.83 -14.91 -22.78
C ASN A 741 10.55 -13.55 -22.87
N VAL A 742 11.31 -13.34 -23.95
CA VAL A 742 12.12 -12.12 -24.15
C VAL A 742 11.28 -10.85 -24.27
N ALA A 743 10.13 -10.90 -24.95
CA ALA A 743 9.30 -9.72 -25.15
C ALA A 743 8.51 -9.37 -23.89
N ASP A 744 8.02 -10.37 -23.16
CA ASP A 744 7.35 -10.15 -21.87
C ASP A 744 8.34 -9.56 -20.86
N ALA A 745 9.57 -10.09 -20.84
CA ALA A 745 10.63 -9.54 -20.02
C ALA A 745 10.98 -8.10 -20.42
N GLN A 746 11.15 -7.81 -21.71
CA GLN A 746 11.40 -6.43 -22.16
C GLN A 746 10.24 -5.49 -21.83
N SER A 747 9.00 -5.94 -21.96
CA SER A 747 7.83 -5.12 -21.66
C SER A 747 7.73 -4.80 -20.17
N GLU A 748 7.93 -5.79 -19.29
CA GLU A 748 7.92 -5.56 -17.84
C GLU A 748 9.10 -4.67 -17.40
N VAL A 749 10.29 -4.88 -17.97
CA VAL A 749 11.42 -3.96 -17.76
C VAL A 749 11.07 -2.56 -18.26
N ALA A 750 10.43 -2.42 -19.42
CA ALA A 750 10.04 -1.12 -19.95
C ALA A 750 9.06 -0.42 -19.01
N ASP A 751 8.05 -1.13 -18.49
CA ASP A 751 7.07 -0.59 -17.55
C ASP A 751 7.77 -0.12 -16.25
N ILE A 752 8.67 -0.94 -15.69
CA ILE A 752 9.44 -0.59 -14.48
C ILE A 752 10.39 0.58 -14.76
N VAL A 753 11.22 0.49 -15.79
CA VAL A 753 12.19 1.54 -16.18
C VAL A 753 11.46 2.83 -16.46
N ASN A 754 10.32 2.80 -17.15
CA ASN A 754 9.51 4.00 -17.35
C ASN A 754 9.08 4.58 -16.00
N ASN A 755 8.55 3.77 -15.08
CA ASN A 755 8.11 4.25 -13.76
C ASN A 755 9.22 4.89 -12.92
N ILE A 756 10.45 4.41 -13.04
CA ILE A 756 11.59 4.92 -12.27
C ILE A 756 12.50 5.86 -13.07
N SER A 757 12.25 6.07 -14.36
CA SER A 757 13.17 6.80 -15.26
C SER A 757 13.45 8.24 -14.82
N SER A 758 12.51 8.87 -14.10
CA SER A 758 12.72 10.17 -13.48
C SER A 758 13.70 10.15 -12.31
N ASP A 759 13.90 8.98 -11.69
CA ASP A 759 14.80 8.75 -10.56
C ASP A 759 16.11 8.06 -10.99
N MET A 760 16.24 7.71 -12.28
CA MET A 760 17.48 7.22 -12.85
C MET A 760 18.46 8.38 -13.08
N THR A 761 19.68 8.25 -12.59
CA THR A 761 20.73 9.22 -12.87
C THR A 761 21.42 8.88 -14.21
N PRO A 762 21.90 9.87 -14.99
CA PRO A 762 22.65 9.61 -16.22
C PRO A 762 24.07 9.04 -16.01
N ASN A 763 24.53 8.29 -17.02
CA ASN A 763 25.81 7.58 -17.18
C ASN A 763 26.00 6.32 -16.36
N THR A 764 24.90 5.64 -16.06
CA THR A 764 24.93 4.78 -14.90
C THR A 764 23.84 3.73 -14.86
N ASP A 765 24.19 2.61 -14.23
CA ASP A 765 23.39 1.39 -14.23
C ASP A 765 22.37 1.40 -13.10
N THR A 766 21.11 1.36 -13.48
CA THR A 766 19.97 1.00 -12.62
C THR A 766 19.71 -0.49 -12.76
N VAL A 767 19.63 -1.18 -11.64
CA VAL A 767 19.36 -2.62 -11.59
C VAL A 767 18.04 -2.83 -10.86
N GLY A 768 17.23 -3.74 -11.35
CA GLY A 768 16.02 -4.17 -10.65
C GLY A 768 15.80 -5.66 -10.82
N ARG A 769 15.03 -6.22 -9.91
CA ARG A 769 14.57 -7.61 -9.98
C ARG A 769 13.07 -7.65 -10.14
N MET A 770 12.60 -8.58 -10.94
CA MET A 770 11.18 -8.83 -11.15
C MET A 770 10.95 -10.29 -11.49
N THR A 771 9.73 -10.78 -11.36
CA THR A 771 9.37 -12.13 -11.80
C THR A 771 8.69 -12.03 -13.14
N VAL A 772 9.20 -12.76 -14.14
CA VAL A 772 8.60 -12.89 -15.48
C VAL A 772 8.42 -14.38 -15.76
N ASP A 773 7.22 -14.77 -16.17
CA ASP A 773 6.86 -16.17 -16.44
C ASP A 773 7.18 -17.14 -15.29
N GLY A 774 7.06 -16.65 -14.05
CA GLY A 774 7.36 -17.42 -12.85
C GLY A 774 8.85 -17.56 -12.52
N VAL A 775 9.73 -16.91 -13.27
CA VAL A 775 11.18 -16.91 -13.06
C VAL A 775 11.62 -15.54 -12.57
N LEU A 776 12.40 -15.50 -11.49
CA LEU A 776 13.02 -14.27 -11.03
C LEU A 776 14.09 -13.84 -12.04
N VAL A 777 13.98 -12.63 -12.57
CA VAL A 777 14.92 -12.03 -13.52
C VAL A 777 15.46 -10.73 -12.95
N GLU A 778 16.75 -10.50 -13.14
CA GLU A 778 17.43 -9.24 -12.87
C GLU A 778 17.65 -8.51 -14.19
N TRP A 779 17.26 -7.25 -14.25
CA TRP A 779 17.47 -6.39 -15.40
C TRP A 779 18.42 -5.24 -15.06
N ARG A 780 19.14 -4.75 -16.07
CA ARG A 780 20.07 -3.64 -15.96
C ARG A 780 19.80 -2.64 -17.07
N ALA A 781 19.57 -1.40 -16.68
CA ALA A 781 19.31 -0.29 -17.56
C ALA A 781 20.33 0.82 -17.32
N PHE A 782 20.94 1.32 -18.39
CA PHE A 782 21.92 2.39 -18.35
C PHE A 782 21.33 3.65 -18.96
N MET A 783 21.20 4.73 -18.20
CA MET A 783 20.70 6.00 -18.75
C MET A 783 21.85 6.79 -19.40
N LEU A 784 21.68 7.19 -20.66
CA LEU A 784 22.59 8.06 -21.39
C LEU A 784 22.34 9.54 -21.03
N PRO A 785 23.32 10.44 -21.24
CA PRO A 785 23.17 11.88 -20.97
C PRO A 785 22.03 12.55 -21.75
N ASP A 786 21.60 11.96 -22.86
CA ASP A 786 20.48 12.44 -23.69
C ASP A 786 19.11 11.92 -23.21
N GLY A 787 19.06 11.20 -22.09
CA GLY A 787 17.84 10.59 -21.53
C GLY A 787 17.45 9.27 -22.17
N THR A 788 18.23 8.74 -23.12
CA THR A 788 18.03 7.39 -23.68
C THR A 788 18.42 6.35 -22.65
N VAL A 789 17.55 5.40 -22.32
CA VAL A 789 17.84 4.30 -21.40
C VAL A 789 18.19 3.03 -22.18
N SER A 790 19.45 2.62 -22.15
CA SER A 790 19.91 1.37 -22.77
C SER A 790 19.78 0.20 -21.78
N VAL A 791 18.84 -0.72 -22.02
CA VAL A 791 18.74 -1.97 -21.25
C VAL A 791 19.73 -2.98 -21.81
N GLY A 792 20.82 -3.17 -21.08
CA GLY A 792 21.96 -3.97 -21.51
C GLY A 792 21.83 -5.46 -21.19
N THR A 793 21.11 -5.81 -20.12
CA THR A 793 20.91 -7.20 -19.69
C THR A 793 19.56 -7.40 -19.05
N ILE A 794 18.95 -8.57 -19.29
CA ILE A 794 17.83 -9.12 -18.52
C ILE A 794 18.13 -10.60 -18.33
N PHE A 795 18.43 -11.06 -17.11
CA PHE A 795 18.87 -12.44 -16.91
C PHE A 795 18.15 -13.12 -15.74
N PRO A 796 17.87 -14.43 -15.87
CA PRO A 796 17.31 -15.22 -14.78
C PRO A 796 18.26 -15.30 -13.59
N VAL A 797 17.74 -15.01 -12.40
CA VAL A 797 18.41 -15.16 -11.11
C VAL A 797 18.15 -16.58 -10.62
N ARG A 798 19.21 -17.38 -10.52
CA ARG A 798 19.15 -18.78 -10.07
C ARG A 798 19.38 -18.92 -8.58
#